data_AF-A0A8G2E1R0-F1
#
_entry.id   AF-A0A8G2E1R0-F1
#
_cell.length_a   1.000
_cell.length_b   1.000
_cell.length_c   1.000
_cell.angle_alpha   90.00
_cell.angle_beta   90.00
_cell.angle_gamma   90.00
#
_symmetry.space_group_name_H-M   'P 1'
#
loop_
_entity.id
_entity.type
_entity.pdbx_description
1 polymer ?
#
loop_
_entity_poly.entity_id
_entity_poly.type
_entity_poly.pdbx_seq_one_letter_code
_entity_poly.pdbx_strand_id
1 'polypeptide(L)'
;MGGDDAGVGAGVWNSVSGGTVFGAVVQAQRIDSLNVEAPPQVWPPRQLPPPLPGFVNRTKERRTLRELAEAAVGQGVRTVVVTGLGGVGKTQLIARCVRSDLGAFSPDGQVYVDLADVRRDGAVDVAGVLGDWLHAFGVPYGHQPAGLGGRADLFRTVTTGKRVLVVVDNVRQAPEIRALTPGDGLLVATSRTMLPALRMDGAVQLVVDPLDEREAIGIVRGRPVAQGEGPAAAELVRRCGGLPLALRTVGEWLVERPQLGLDDAVRSLAPFGGAAGRGWADEGTVDVMEQVFDSVLRQMPDHTRALYRFLGALPGTTFPAALPRAAGLPRVDAALGDLMTSHLVVAVGPGRDGAAPAGPPHRFRMHDLARAHAATEAATLPEEAARSLLRTVTDFYAEAVAHADRSIGGRFRLQDPPARSLAELGFAEGAFSGDGQGLDWLDAERGNILAVLRAAAREGLHDAVWRICESLWPLFHERARHADSLEAHPLGIEAARWENRPDAEIRMRNQLARAHAALGDLDRAAEELRAGEPLLALTEDARLRGILAETGGLVALAQGRTADARDRFTAALAANTERGDQHGIVVQSYQLADAVRASGDHAEARRLLAAALGLARETGDLAMIPKLTLLTARVHADAGEVAQAVAAATDAAEQAGEQGLTSKIREALELLLGLARRSGDTALAESCERRLAELRGPGDLPGGA
;
A
#
# COMPACT_ATOMS: atom_id res chain seq x y z
N MET A 1 46.12 9.82 -57.95
CA MET A 1 46.36 11.25 -57.66
C MET A 1 45.01 11.91 -57.87
N GLY A 2 44.19 12.16 -56.86
CA GLY A 2 44.34 12.95 -55.64
C GLY A 2 43.01 13.72 -55.58
N GLY A 3 42.13 13.48 -54.59
CA GLY A 3 41.79 14.46 -53.54
C GLY A 3 41.31 15.80 -54.12
N ASP A 4 40.17 16.41 -53.82
CA ASP A 4 39.13 16.31 -52.80
C ASP A 4 38.06 17.34 -53.27
N ASP A 5 36.75 17.17 -53.02
CA ASP A 5 35.96 18.10 -52.16
C ASP A 5 34.43 17.85 -52.21
N ALA A 6 33.85 17.92 -51.01
CA ALA A 6 32.49 18.32 -50.65
C ALA A 6 31.25 17.66 -51.32
N GLY A 7 30.81 16.55 -50.72
CA GLY A 7 29.39 16.19 -50.63
C GLY A 7 28.97 16.11 -49.16
N VAL A 8 28.69 17.26 -48.54
CA VAL A 8 28.13 17.36 -47.18
C VAL A 8 26.75 16.69 -47.19
N GLY A 9 26.69 15.41 -46.81
CA GLY A 9 25.44 14.75 -46.46
C GLY A 9 24.93 15.39 -45.17
N ALA A 10 23.86 16.18 -45.27
CA ALA A 10 23.21 16.84 -44.15
C ALA A 10 23.00 15.84 -43.00
N GLY A 11 23.75 16.04 -41.90
CA GLY A 11 23.60 15.24 -40.70
C GLY A 11 22.16 15.32 -40.19
N VAL A 12 21.57 14.19 -39.84
CA VAL A 12 20.32 14.19 -39.09
C VAL A 12 20.71 14.47 -37.65
N TRP A 13 20.40 15.65 -37.11
CA TRP A 13 20.62 16.00 -35.70
C TRP A 13 19.31 16.44 -35.05
N ASN A 14 19.11 16.06 -33.79
CA ASN A 14 18.08 16.63 -32.94
C ASN A 14 18.70 17.67 -31.99
N SER A 15 18.01 18.78 -31.80
CA SER A 15 18.30 19.74 -30.74
C SER A 15 17.13 19.71 -29.76
N VAL A 16 17.36 19.16 -28.56
CA VAL A 16 16.44 19.29 -27.43
C VAL A 16 17.00 20.36 -26.52
N SER A 17 16.31 21.48 -26.39
CA SER A 17 16.69 22.56 -25.48
C SER A 17 15.50 22.98 -24.61
N GLY A 18 15.76 23.14 -23.32
CA GLY A 18 14.77 23.53 -22.31
C GLY A 18 14.01 22.36 -21.67
N GLY A 19 14.62 21.70 -20.67
CA GLY A 19 13.95 20.73 -19.79
C GLY A 19 14.34 19.26 -19.96
N THR A 20 13.88 18.42 -19.02
CA THR A 20 14.08 16.96 -19.02
C THR A 20 13.07 16.29 -19.94
N VAL A 21 13.54 15.44 -20.87
CA VAL A 21 12.66 14.63 -21.74
C VAL A 21 12.38 13.30 -21.08
N PHE A 22 11.09 12.95 -20.97
CA PHE A 22 10.63 11.64 -20.54
C PHE A 22 10.08 10.87 -21.75
N GLY A 23 10.69 9.73 -22.08
CA GLY A 23 10.29 8.89 -23.22
C GLY A 23 11.43 8.56 -24.18
N ALA A 24 11.15 7.78 -25.22
CA ALA A 24 12.15 7.43 -26.22
C ALA A 24 12.42 8.60 -27.16
N VAL A 25 13.69 8.94 -27.32
CA VAL A 25 14.17 9.82 -28.39
C VAL A 25 14.81 8.93 -29.44
N VAL A 26 14.25 8.95 -30.66
CA VAL A 26 14.80 8.16 -31.78
C VAL A 26 15.39 9.10 -32.82
N GLN A 27 16.67 8.90 -33.11
CA GLN A 27 17.40 9.60 -34.17
C GLN A 27 17.93 8.54 -35.15
N ALA A 28 17.40 8.53 -36.37
CA ALA A 28 17.83 7.60 -37.40
C ALA A 28 17.69 8.22 -38.79
N GLN A 29 18.55 7.81 -39.72
CA GLN A 29 18.51 8.29 -41.11
C GLN A 29 17.40 7.61 -41.93
N ARG A 30 17.02 6.36 -41.58
CA ARG A 30 15.86 5.63 -42.13
C ARG A 30 15.37 4.58 -41.13
N ILE A 31 14.05 4.44 -40.95
CA ILE A 31 13.40 3.50 -40.03
C ILE A 31 12.37 2.69 -40.84
N ASP A 32 12.45 1.36 -40.80
CA ASP A 32 11.47 0.48 -41.46
C ASP A 32 10.30 0.11 -40.52
N SER A 33 10.55 -0.19 -39.24
CA SER A 33 9.52 -0.18 -38.18
C SER A 33 10.16 0.02 -36.80
N LEU A 34 9.43 0.67 -35.88
CA LEU A 34 9.88 0.97 -34.52
C LEU A 34 8.71 0.74 -33.56
N ASN A 35 8.86 -0.22 -32.65
CA ASN A 35 7.97 -0.39 -31.51
C ASN A 35 8.66 0.14 -30.25
N VAL A 36 8.29 1.34 -29.83
CA VAL A 36 8.65 1.87 -28.52
C VAL A 36 7.56 1.47 -27.55
N GLU A 37 7.85 0.56 -26.63
CA GLU A 37 7.08 0.50 -25.38
C GLU A 37 7.41 1.77 -24.59
N ALA A 38 6.44 2.68 -24.50
CA ALA A 38 6.63 3.89 -23.73
C ALA A 38 6.98 3.50 -22.28
N PRO A 39 8.02 4.12 -21.65
CA PRO A 39 8.20 3.95 -20.22
C PRO A 39 6.86 4.25 -19.54
N PRO A 40 6.46 3.48 -18.51
CA PRO A 40 5.19 3.71 -17.85
C PRO A 40 5.16 5.19 -17.49
N GLN A 41 4.20 5.89 -18.07
CA GLN A 41 4.13 7.33 -17.93
C GLN A 41 3.95 7.59 -16.43
N VAL A 42 4.98 8.12 -15.77
CA VAL A 42 4.91 8.43 -14.34
C VAL A 42 4.11 9.71 -14.23
N TRP A 43 2.80 9.55 -14.09
CA TRP A 43 1.92 10.67 -13.85
C TRP A 43 2.23 11.23 -12.46
N PRO A 44 2.34 12.56 -12.31
CA PRO A 44 2.38 13.18 -11.00
C PRO A 44 1.25 12.62 -10.12
N PRO A 45 1.53 12.12 -8.91
CA PRO A 45 0.50 11.50 -8.09
C PRO A 45 -0.62 12.50 -7.80
N ARG A 46 -1.88 12.04 -7.81
CA ARG A 46 -3.07 12.85 -7.47
C ARG A 46 -3.93 12.06 -6.49
N GLN A 47 -3.46 11.97 -5.25
CA GLN A 47 -4.04 11.05 -4.25
C GLN A 47 -5.12 11.68 -3.37
N LEU A 48 -5.35 13.00 -3.46
CA LEU A 48 -6.32 13.64 -2.58
C LEU A 48 -7.76 13.23 -2.92
N PRO A 49 -8.60 12.97 -1.89
CA PRO A 49 -10.01 12.71 -2.10
C PRO A 49 -10.73 13.95 -2.65
N PRO A 50 -11.76 13.78 -3.51
CA PRO A 50 -12.54 14.90 -4.00
C PRO A 50 -13.33 15.56 -2.85
N PRO A 51 -13.47 16.90 -2.85
CA PRO A 51 -14.30 17.59 -1.87
C PRO A 51 -15.78 17.26 -2.08
N LEU A 52 -16.53 17.17 -0.99
CA LEU A 52 -17.99 16.97 -1.01
C LEU A 52 -18.72 18.21 -1.56
N PRO A 53 -19.89 18.04 -2.19
CA PRO A 53 -20.76 19.14 -2.57
C PRO A 53 -21.24 20.00 -1.37
N GLY A 54 -21.65 21.25 -1.64
CA GLY A 54 -22.27 22.13 -0.63
C GLY A 54 -21.32 22.75 0.39
N PHE A 55 -20.03 22.90 0.07
CA PHE A 55 -19.04 23.52 0.96
C PHE A 55 -19.39 25.00 1.24
N VAL A 56 -19.45 25.38 2.52
CA VAL A 56 -19.73 26.76 2.93
C VAL A 56 -18.45 27.57 3.05
N ASN A 57 -18.55 28.86 2.70
CA ASN A 57 -17.44 29.67 2.24
C ASN A 57 -16.53 30.19 3.37
N ARG A 58 -15.67 29.29 3.88
CA ARG A 58 -14.49 29.51 4.75
C ARG A 58 -13.42 30.42 4.09
N THR A 59 -13.82 31.63 3.71
CA THR A 59 -13.06 32.48 2.77
C THR A 59 -11.74 32.93 3.38
N LYS A 60 -11.73 33.17 4.69
CA LYS A 60 -10.56 33.59 5.44
C LYS A 60 -9.51 32.48 5.46
N GLU A 61 -9.90 31.27 5.88
CA GLU A 61 -9.00 30.12 6.01
C GLU A 61 -8.44 29.72 4.64
N ARG A 62 -9.28 29.73 3.61
CA ARG A 62 -8.86 29.47 2.22
C ARG A 62 -7.82 30.47 1.73
N ARG A 63 -8.04 31.77 1.99
CA ARG A 63 -7.09 32.82 1.62
C ARG A 63 -5.75 32.61 2.33
N THR A 64 -5.79 32.34 3.63
CA THR A 64 -4.56 32.09 4.40
C THR A 64 -3.80 30.87 3.90
N LEU A 65 -4.47 29.76 3.56
CA LEU A 65 -3.81 28.60 2.96
C LEU A 65 -3.16 28.92 1.61
N ARG A 66 -3.82 29.74 0.79
CA ARG A 66 -3.29 30.19 -0.50
C ARG A 66 -2.05 31.06 -0.33
N GLU A 67 -2.10 32.06 0.55
CA GLU A 67 -0.96 32.93 0.86
C GLU A 67 0.25 32.14 1.38
N LEU A 68 0.00 31.13 2.23
CA LEU A 68 1.05 30.25 2.75
C LEU A 68 1.65 29.36 1.66
N ALA A 69 0.83 28.88 0.71
CA ALA A 69 1.30 28.10 -0.42
C ALA A 69 2.11 28.94 -1.40
N GLU A 70 1.68 30.18 -1.68
CA GLU A 70 2.42 31.15 -2.50
C GLU A 70 3.79 31.45 -1.89
N ALA A 71 3.85 31.69 -0.58
CA ALA A 71 5.10 31.95 0.13
C ALA A 71 6.06 30.74 0.16
N ALA A 72 5.56 29.51 -0.01
CA ALA A 72 6.38 28.30 -0.01
C ALA A 72 7.14 28.10 -1.34
N VAL A 73 6.69 28.72 -2.44
CA VAL A 73 7.28 28.52 -3.76
C VAL A 73 8.73 29.04 -3.79
N GLY A 74 9.68 28.11 -3.97
CA GLY A 74 11.11 28.44 -4.11
C GLY A 74 11.85 28.76 -2.81
N GLN A 75 11.25 28.50 -1.63
CA GLN A 75 11.85 28.79 -0.32
C GLN A 75 12.05 27.56 0.57
N GLY A 76 12.08 26.35 0.02
CA GLY A 76 12.17 25.11 0.79
C GLY A 76 10.81 24.48 1.08
N VAL A 77 10.74 23.69 2.16
CA VAL A 77 9.50 23.10 2.66
C VAL A 77 8.76 24.05 3.60
N ARG A 78 7.44 24.17 3.41
CA ARG A 78 6.53 24.88 4.33
C ARG A 78 5.56 23.91 4.97
N THR A 79 5.45 23.96 6.30
CA THR A 79 4.54 23.10 7.07
C THR A 79 3.39 23.93 7.65
N VAL A 80 2.16 23.53 7.36
CA VAL A 80 0.93 24.13 7.89
C VAL A 80 0.15 23.06 8.66
N VAL A 81 -0.23 23.36 9.90
CA VAL A 81 -1.06 22.48 10.73
C VAL A 81 -2.41 23.14 10.92
N VAL A 82 -3.44 22.51 10.37
CA VAL A 82 -4.84 22.90 10.45
C VAL A 82 -5.47 22.26 11.68
N THR A 83 -5.76 23.05 12.69
CA THR A 83 -6.25 22.58 14.00
C THR A 83 -7.68 23.02 14.23
N GLY A 84 -8.54 22.13 14.73
CA GLY A 84 -9.96 22.40 14.91
C GLY A 84 -10.72 21.18 15.45
N LEU A 85 -11.91 21.41 16.00
CA LEU A 85 -12.77 20.38 16.58
C LEU A 85 -13.12 19.24 15.59
N GLY A 86 -13.57 18.11 16.10
CA GLY A 86 -14.15 17.03 15.28
C GLY A 86 -15.35 17.54 14.47
N GLY A 87 -15.50 17.12 13.21
CA GLY A 87 -16.64 17.52 12.38
C GLY A 87 -16.66 18.99 11.92
N VAL A 88 -15.65 19.80 12.26
CA VAL A 88 -15.55 21.23 11.88
C VAL A 88 -15.27 21.48 10.39
N GLY A 89 -14.88 20.43 9.66
CA GLY A 89 -14.68 20.46 8.21
C GLY A 89 -13.23 20.66 7.73
N LYS A 90 -12.20 20.38 8.55
CA LYS A 90 -10.77 20.53 8.19
C LYS A 90 -10.38 19.80 6.90
N THR A 91 -10.71 18.50 6.81
CA THR A 91 -10.43 17.67 5.64
C THR A 91 -11.12 18.23 4.38
N GLN A 92 -12.36 18.68 4.52
CA GLN A 92 -13.13 19.28 3.41
C GLN A 92 -12.57 20.64 2.99
N LEU A 93 -12.09 21.46 3.93
CA LEU A 93 -11.40 22.71 3.64
C LEU A 93 -10.14 22.45 2.79
N ILE A 94 -9.31 21.48 3.18
CA ILE A 94 -8.10 21.14 2.44
C ILE A 94 -8.45 20.58 1.06
N ALA A 95 -9.34 19.58 0.98
CA ALA A 95 -9.75 18.99 -0.30
C ALA A 95 -10.32 20.06 -1.26
N ARG A 96 -11.09 21.02 -0.73
CA ARG A 96 -11.62 22.15 -1.53
C ARG A 96 -10.49 23.07 -1.98
N CYS A 97 -9.62 23.50 -1.07
CA CYS A 97 -8.46 24.32 -1.38
C CYS A 97 -7.58 23.68 -2.46
N VAL A 98 -7.33 22.38 -2.39
CA VAL A 98 -6.53 21.68 -3.39
C VAL A 98 -7.20 21.65 -4.75
N ARG A 99 -8.52 21.39 -4.79
CA ARG A 99 -9.27 21.37 -6.04
C ARG A 99 -9.37 22.75 -6.70
N SER A 100 -9.50 23.83 -5.93
CA SER A 100 -9.71 25.18 -6.48
C SER A 100 -8.42 26.00 -6.63
N ASP A 101 -7.54 25.94 -5.64
CA ASP A 101 -6.47 26.93 -5.45
C ASP A 101 -5.08 26.29 -5.43
N LEU A 102 -4.86 25.25 -4.60
CA LEU A 102 -3.54 24.65 -4.35
C LEU A 102 -3.10 23.64 -5.42
N GLY A 103 -4.00 23.20 -6.29
CA GLY A 103 -3.69 22.26 -7.36
C GLY A 103 -2.68 22.82 -8.36
N ALA A 104 -2.77 24.12 -8.66
CA ALA A 104 -1.83 24.81 -9.54
C ALA A 104 -0.43 24.98 -8.91
N PHE A 105 -0.34 24.97 -7.58
CA PHE A 105 0.92 25.08 -6.84
C PHE A 105 1.64 23.74 -6.66
N SER A 106 1.01 22.63 -7.06
CA SER A 106 1.55 21.27 -6.95
C SER A 106 1.51 20.50 -8.27
N PRO A 107 2.16 20.99 -9.35
CA PRO A 107 2.18 20.29 -10.64
C PRO A 107 2.96 18.97 -10.59
N ASP A 108 3.97 18.88 -9.72
CA ASP A 108 4.87 17.71 -9.65
C ASP A 108 4.31 16.56 -8.81
N GLY A 109 3.21 16.78 -8.10
CA GLY A 109 2.47 15.72 -7.43
C GLY A 109 1.78 16.13 -6.14
N GLN A 110 0.81 15.32 -5.75
CA GLN A 110 0.00 15.43 -4.56
C GLN A 110 -0.12 14.05 -3.92
N VAL A 111 0.40 13.92 -2.71
CA VAL A 111 0.28 12.70 -1.92
C VAL A 111 -0.57 12.97 -0.68
N TYR A 112 -1.35 11.96 -0.30
CA TYR A 112 -2.32 12.05 0.78
C TYR A 112 -2.21 10.80 1.66
N VAL A 113 -2.30 11.00 2.96
CA VAL A 113 -2.52 9.92 3.92
C VAL A 113 -3.48 10.39 5.00
N ASP A 114 -4.45 9.55 5.34
CA ASP A 114 -5.22 9.69 6.57
C ASP A 114 -4.57 8.82 7.64
N LEU A 115 -3.94 9.43 8.63
CA LEU A 115 -3.25 8.68 9.68
C LEU A 115 -4.20 7.88 10.55
N ALA A 116 -5.51 8.14 10.55
CA ALA A 116 -6.46 7.26 11.22
C ALA A 116 -6.53 5.87 10.58
N ASP A 117 -6.30 5.75 9.27
CA ASP A 117 -6.38 4.49 8.52
C ASP A 117 -5.18 3.58 8.73
N VAL A 118 -4.02 4.18 9.01
CA VAL A 118 -2.74 3.47 9.16
C VAL A 118 -2.29 3.39 10.61
N ARG A 119 -3.12 3.86 11.55
CA ARG A 119 -2.82 3.82 12.99
C ARG A 119 -3.20 2.49 13.61
N ARG A 120 -2.25 1.87 14.30
CA ARG A 120 -2.37 0.58 14.99
C ARG A 120 -1.92 0.75 16.44
N ASP A 121 -2.83 0.46 17.37
CA ASP A 121 -2.57 0.51 18.82
C ASP A 121 -1.90 1.83 19.29
N GLY A 122 -2.28 2.94 18.65
CA GLY A 122 -1.77 4.28 18.93
C GLY A 122 -0.57 4.72 18.06
N ALA A 123 0.15 3.79 17.44
CA ALA A 123 1.31 4.06 16.57
C ALA A 123 0.93 4.09 15.08
N VAL A 124 1.76 4.72 14.25
CA VAL A 124 1.59 4.79 12.79
C VAL A 124 2.83 4.17 12.14
N ASP A 125 2.64 3.29 11.15
CA ASP A 125 3.75 2.83 10.29
C ASP A 125 4.11 3.91 9.25
N VAL A 126 4.89 4.90 9.70
CA VAL A 126 5.33 6.00 8.84
C VAL A 126 6.27 5.49 7.72
N ALA A 127 6.99 4.38 7.95
CA ALA A 127 7.87 3.80 6.93
C ALA A 127 7.07 3.18 5.78
N GLY A 128 5.95 2.52 6.09
CA GLY A 128 4.98 2.04 5.12
C GLY A 128 4.39 3.17 4.27
N VAL A 129 3.94 4.26 4.91
CA VAL A 129 3.41 5.46 4.22
C VAL A 129 4.43 6.04 3.25
N LEU A 130 5.69 6.20 3.69
CA LEU A 130 6.76 6.69 2.81
C LEU A 130 7.04 5.73 1.66
N GLY A 131 6.99 4.41 1.90
CA GLY A 131 7.17 3.42 0.84
C GLY A 131 6.11 3.52 -0.26
N ASP A 132 4.86 3.74 0.14
CA ASP A 132 3.73 3.96 -0.79
C ASP A 132 3.89 5.26 -1.58
N TRP A 133 4.34 6.34 -0.95
CA TRP A 133 4.59 7.61 -1.63
C TRP A 133 5.79 7.54 -2.57
N LEU A 134 6.89 6.92 -2.15
CA LEU A 134 8.06 6.68 -3.00
C LEU A 134 7.67 5.89 -4.25
N HIS A 135 6.84 4.85 -4.07
CA HIS A 135 6.29 4.10 -5.20
C HIS A 135 5.43 4.98 -6.11
N ALA A 136 4.54 5.81 -5.55
CA ALA A 136 3.72 6.74 -6.32
C ALA A 136 4.54 7.80 -7.09
N PHE A 137 5.74 8.14 -6.61
CA PHE A 137 6.70 8.99 -7.31
C PHE A 137 7.61 8.22 -8.30
N GLY A 138 7.35 6.93 -8.52
CA GLY A 138 8.04 6.11 -9.51
C GLY A 138 9.24 5.33 -8.99
N VAL A 139 9.48 5.26 -7.66
CA VAL A 139 10.56 4.46 -7.07
C VAL A 139 10.08 3.02 -6.86
N PRO A 140 10.60 2.01 -7.59
CA PRO A 140 10.17 0.62 -7.43
C PRO A 140 10.47 0.10 -6.02
N TYR A 141 9.59 -0.73 -5.44
CA TYR A 141 9.75 -1.24 -4.06
C TYR A 141 11.11 -1.92 -3.81
N GLY A 142 11.65 -2.65 -4.78
CA GLY A 142 12.96 -3.30 -4.66
C GLY A 142 14.16 -2.36 -4.58
N HIS A 143 13.99 -1.07 -4.89
CA HIS A 143 15.03 -0.04 -4.79
C HIS A 143 14.84 0.87 -3.56
N GLN A 144 13.83 0.61 -2.73
CA GLN A 144 13.57 1.41 -1.54
C GLN A 144 14.38 0.88 -0.35
N PRO A 145 14.97 1.74 0.49
CA PRO A 145 15.59 1.33 1.75
C PRO A 145 14.60 0.62 2.68
N ALA A 146 15.09 -0.32 3.48
CA ALA A 146 14.25 -1.07 4.44
C ALA A 146 13.75 -0.22 5.62
N GLY A 147 14.58 0.71 6.11
CA GLY A 147 14.30 1.48 7.33
C GLY A 147 13.63 2.84 7.11
N LEU A 148 12.93 3.33 8.14
CA LEU A 148 12.27 4.64 8.17
C LEU A 148 13.20 5.79 7.79
N GLY A 149 14.40 5.84 8.37
CA GLY A 149 15.38 6.89 8.12
C GLY A 149 15.76 6.98 6.65
N GLY A 150 16.17 5.86 6.06
CA GLY A 150 16.53 5.79 4.64
C GLY A 150 15.38 6.12 3.70
N ARG A 151 14.14 5.69 4.01
CA ARG A 151 12.96 6.08 3.22
C ARG A 151 12.64 7.57 3.34
N ALA A 152 12.82 8.17 4.52
CA ALA A 152 12.60 9.59 4.73
C ALA A 152 13.66 10.44 4.01
N ASP A 153 14.92 10.01 4.03
CA ASP A 153 16.01 10.62 3.25
C ASP A 153 15.72 10.55 1.76
N LEU A 154 15.38 9.36 1.25
CA LEU A 154 15.05 9.17 -0.16
C LEU A 154 13.82 9.99 -0.57
N PHE A 155 12.80 10.09 0.28
CA PHE A 155 11.61 10.90 0.00
C PHE A 155 11.96 12.37 -0.13
N ARG A 156 12.82 12.90 0.77
CA ARG A 156 13.36 14.26 0.65
C ARG A 156 14.11 14.43 -0.66
N THR A 157 15.05 13.53 -0.98
CA THR A 157 15.83 13.58 -2.23
C THR A 157 14.94 13.59 -3.48
N VAL A 158 13.94 12.73 -3.55
CA VAL A 158 13.04 12.62 -4.72
C VAL A 158 12.12 13.84 -4.87
N THR A 159 11.87 14.58 -3.78
CA THR A 159 11.00 15.77 -3.77
C THR A 159 11.76 17.10 -3.76
N THR A 160 13.08 17.09 -3.61
CA THR A 160 13.93 18.29 -3.78
C THR A 160 13.78 18.85 -5.21
N GLY A 161 13.67 20.18 -5.30
CA GLY A 161 13.45 20.93 -6.54
C GLY A 161 12.03 20.81 -7.11
N LYS A 162 11.14 20.03 -6.48
CA LYS A 162 9.77 19.81 -6.96
C LYS A 162 8.75 20.61 -6.17
N ARG A 163 7.68 20.99 -6.85
CA ARG A 163 6.48 21.58 -6.25
C ARG A 163 5.48 20.48 -5.94
N VAL A 164 5.66 19.84 -4.80
CA VAL A 164 4.77 18.79 -4.29
C VAL A 164 3.89 19.31 -3.15
N LEU A 165 2.69 18.72 -3.04
CA LEU A 165 1.81 18.91 -1.90
C LEU A 165 1.69 17.59 -1.13
N VAL A 166 2.02 17.63 0.15
CA VAL A 166 1.84 16.52 1.09
C VAL A 166 0.68 16.86 2.01
N VAL A 167 -0.36 16.02 2.05
CA VAL A 167 -1.49 16.19 2.97
C VAL A 167 -1.56 15.02 3.94
N VAL A 168 -1.52 15.34 5.23
CA VAL A 168 -1.55 14.36 6.32
C VAL A 168 -2.76 14.63 7.22
N ASP A 169 -3.81 13.81 7.10
CA ASP A 169 -5.03 13.94 7.90
C ASP A 169 -4.88 13.21 9.24
N ASN A 170 -5.60 13.65 10.28
CA ASN A 170 -5.70 12.97 11.58
C ASN A 170 -4.38 12.78 12.36
N VAL A 171 -3.53 13.79 12.36
CA VAL A 171 -2.27 13.81 13.13
C VAL A 171 -2.53 13.93 14.62
N ARG A 172 -1.84 13.11 15.41
CA ARG A 172 -1.93 13.13 16.88
C ARG A 172 -0.65 13.60 17.57
N GLN A 173 0.50 13.49 16.90
CA GLN A 173 1.80 13.81 17.51
C GLN A 173 2.81 14.33 16.48
N ALA A 174 3.74 15.16 16.91
CA ALA A 174 4.74 15.78 16.03
C ALA A 174 5.64 14.79 15.27
N PRO A 175 6.09 13.65 15.85
CA PRO A 175 6.92 12.68 15.12
C PRO A 175 6.26 12.11 13.84
N GLU A 176 4.93 12.07 13.77
CA GLU A 176 4.18 11.59 12.59
C GLU A 176 4.38 12.49 11.37
N ILE A 177 4.71 13.77 11.56
CA ILE A 177 4.91 14.74 10.48
C ILE A 177 6.38 14.86 10.06
N ARG A 178 7.30 14.80 11.03
CA ARG A 178 8.73 15.07 10.79
C ARG A 178 9.32 14.15 9.72
N ALA A 179 8.98 12.86 9.75
CA ALA A 179 9.46 11.90 8.77
C ALA A 179 8.75 11.99 7.40
N LEU A 180 7.54 12.55 7.36
CA LEU A 180 6.72 12.75 6.15
C LEU A 180 7.00 14.09 5.45
N THR A 181 8.00 14.85 5.93
CA THR A 181 8.32 16.18 5.39
C THR A 181 9.07 16.04 4.05
N PRO A 182 8.56 16.63 2.95
CA PRO A 182 9.24 16.58 1.65
C PRO A 182 10.50 17.47 1.66
N GLY A 183 11.36 17.28 0.66
CA GLY A 183 12.57 18.10 0.46
C GLY A 183 12.21 19.55 0.14
N ASP A 184 11.27 19.75 -0.79
CA ASP A 184 10.69 21.05 -1.14
C ASP A 184 9.17 20.94 -1.28
N GLY A 185 8.45 22.05 -1.14
CA GLY A 185 7.00 22.12 -1.35
C GLY A 185 6.19 22.43 -0.10
N LEU A 186 4.92 21.99 -0.08
CA LEU A 186 3.97 22.31 0.98
C LEU A 186 3.49 21.04 1.69
N LEU A 187 3.60 21.01 3.02
CA LEU A 187 2.99 19.99 3.87
C LEU A 187 1.81 20.62 4.63
N VAL A 188 0.61 20.06 4.44
CA VAL A 188 -0.60 20.45 5.18
C VAL A 188 -1.07 19.28 6.03
N ALA A 189 -1.01 19.45 7.35
CA ALA A 189 -1.44 18.48 8.33
C ALA A 189 -2.79 18.90 8.93
N THR A 190 -3.69 17.97 9.27
CA THR A 190 -4.82 18.27 10.17
C THR A 190 -4.61 17.65 11.55
N SER A 191 -5.11 18.33 12.58
CA SER A 191 -5.22 17.74 13.91
C SER A 191 -6.50 18.20 14.62
N ARG A 192 -6.97 17.39 15.56
CA ARG A 192 -8.06 17.77 16.47
C ARG A 192 -7.57 18.67 17.61
N THR A 193 -6.29 18.57 17.96
CA THR A 193 -5.67 19.29 19.08
C THR A 193 -4.49 20.11 18.59
N MET A 194 -4.15 21.15 19.33
CA MET A 194 -2.93 21.90 19.06
C MET A 194 -1.70 21.00 19.24
N LEU A 195 -0.71 21.15 18.35
CA LEU A 195 0.57 20.43 18.43
C LEU A 195 1.71 21.44 18.61
N PRO A 196 1.97 21.93 19.85
CA PRO A 196 2.95 22.98 20.11
C PRO A 196 4.37 22.63 19.63
N ALA A 197 4.76 21.35 19.70
CA ALA A 197 6.04 20.88 19.22
C ALA A 197 6.27 21.20 17.72
N LEU A 198 5.24 21.09 16.88
CA LEU A 198 5.36 21.44 15.45
C LEU A 198 5.50 22.95 15.24
N ARG A 199 4.97 23.79 16.14
CA ARG A 199 5.22 25.25 16.09
C ARG A 199 6.68 25.57 16.34
N MET A 200 7.32 24.84 17.27
CA MET A 200 8.75 24.97 17.54
C MET A 200 9.58 24.52 16.33
N ASP A 201 9.09 23.56 15.56
CA ASP A 201 9.67 23.12 14.27
C ASP A 201 9.38 24.11 13.12
N GLY A 202 8.79 25.29 13.40
CA GLY A 202 8.51 26.33 12.41
C GLY A 202 7.18 26.17 11.65
N ALA A 203 6.32 25.23 12.03
CA ALA A 203 5.03 25.04 11.38
C ALA A 203 4.05 26.18 11.70
N VAL A 204 3.30 26.61 10.68
CA VAL A 204 2.22 27.60 10.84
C VAL A 204 0.96 26.92 11.31
N GLN A 205 0.33 27.46 12.36
CA GLN A 205 -0.94 26.96 12.86
C GLN A 205 -2.09 27.73 12.23
N LEU A 206 -3.01 27.01 11.60
CA LEU A 206 -4.27 27.54 11.11
C LEU A 206 -5.40 26.96 11.96
N VAL A 207 -6.06 27.82 12.72
CA VAL A 207 -7.22 27.45 13.53
C VAL A 207 -8.48 27.47 12.69
N VAL A 208 -9.28 26.41 12.75
CA VAL A 208 -10.62 26.33 12.15
C VAL A 208 -11.65 26.22 13.26
N ASP A 209 -12.34 27.32 13.50
CA ASP A 209 -13.45 27.41 14.46
C ASP A 209 -14.75 26.80 13.89
N PRO A 210 -15.74 26.46 14.72
CA PRO A 210 -17.11 26.24 14.25
C PRO A 210 -17.61 27.38 13.37
N LEU A 211 -18.59 27.11 12.50
CA LEU A 211 -19.16 28.14 11.65
C LEU A 211 -19.83 29.22 12.50
N ASP A 212 -19.71 30.47 12.04
CA ASP A 212 -20.53 31.52 12.59
C ASP A 212 -22.01 31.29 12.25
N GLU A 213 -22.90 31.97 12.97
CA GLU A 213 -24.35 31.76 12.82
C GLU A 213 -24.83 32.03 11.38
N ARG A 214 -24.24 33.00 10.67
CA ARG A 214 -24.64 33.36 9.30
C ARG A 214 -24.24 32.27 8.32
N GLU A 215 -23.00 31.81 8.40
CA GLU A 215 -22.47 30.73 7.57
C GLU A 215 -23.18 29.39 7.85
N ALA A 216 -23.43 29.09 9.12
CA ALA A 216 -24.15 27.90 9.57
C ALA A 216 -25.61 27.87 9.08
N ILE A 217 -26.32 29.00 9.17
CA ILE A 217 -27.65 29.15 8.58
C ILE A 217 -27.60 28.93 7.07
N GLY A 218 -26.52 29.32 6.39
CA GLY A 218 -26.30 29.03 4.97
C GLY A 218 -26.32 27.54 4.63
N ILE A 219 -25.77 26.66 5.49
CA ILE A 219 -25.86 25.20 5.33
C ILE A 219 -27.31 24.74 5.40
N VAL A 220 -28.05 25.25 6.40
CA VAL A 220 -29.43 24.87 6.67
C VAL A 220 -30.34 25.34 5.53
N ARG A 221 -30.23 26.60 5.09
CA ARG A 221 -31.05 27.21 4.03
C ARG A 221 -30.78 26.66 2.62
N GLY A 222 -29.62 26.04 2.41
CA GLY A 222 -29.33 25.32 1.15
C GLY A 222 -30.26 24.13 0.90
N ARG A 223 -31.16 23.80 1.85
CA ARG A 223 -32.11 22.69 1.77
C ARG A 223 -33.55 23.16 1.54
N PRO A 224 -34.33 22.48 0.66
CA PRO A 224 -35.70 22.90 0.32
C PRO A 224 -36.64 23.04 1.52
N VAL A 225 -36.49 22.18 2.54
CA VAL A 225 -37.31 22.13 3.78
C VAL A 225 -37.02 23.27 4.76
N ALA A 226 -36.00 24.09 4.53
CA ALA A 226 -35.54 25.13 5.46
C ALA A 226 -35.60 26.54 4.85
N GLN A 227 -36.42 26.76 3.82
CA GLN A 227 -36.64 28.07 3.23
C GLN A 227 -37.45 28.97 4.18
N GLY A 228 -36.75 29.71 5.04
CA GLY A 228 -37.31 30.74 5.90
C GLY A 228 -36.27 31.35 6.85
N GLU A 229 -36.30 32.67 7.05
CA GLU A 229 -35.57 33.32 8.14
C GLU A 229 -36.41 33.20 9.41
N GLY A 230 -36.10 32.23 10.28
CA GLY A 230 -36.85 32.00 11.51
C GLY A 230 -35.96 31.78 12.74
N PRO A 231 -36.46 32.07 13.97
CA PRO A 231 -35.80 31.73 15.23
C PRO A 231 -35.39 30.25 15.36
N ALA A 232 -36.13 29.35 14.71
CA ALA A 232 -35.86 27.91 14.70
C ALA A 232 -34.55 27.54 13.99
N ALA A 233 -34.18 28.23 12.91
CA ALA A 233 -32.90 27.99 12.21
C ALA A 233 -31.70 28.41 13.09
N ALA A 234 -31.81 29.56 13.76
CA ALA A 234 -30.81 30.04 14.71
C ALA A 234 -30.67 29.11 15.91
N GLU A 235 -31.79 28.62 16.46
CA GLU A 235 -31.79 27.65 17.56
C GLU A 235 -31.19 26.30 17.14
N LEU A 236 -31.50 25.82 15.93
CA LEU A 236 -30.90 24.61 15.40
C LEU A 236 -29.38 24.74 15.27
N VAL A 237 -28.89 25.89 14.78
CA VAL A 237 -27.45 26.17 14.70
C VAL A 237 -26.79 26.16 16.07
N ARG A 238 -27.43 26.74 17.10
CA ARG A 238 -26.95 26.70 18.48
C ARG A 238 -26.87 25.27 19.01
N ARG A 239 -27.91 24.44 18.80
CA ARG A 239 -27.92 23.03 19.25
C ARG A 239 -26.88 22.17 18.53
N CYS A 240 -26.57 22.49 17.28
CA CYS A 240 -25.51 21.83 16.52
C CYS A 240 -24.11 22.40 16.80
N GLY A 241 -23.97 23.38 17.70
CA GLY A 241 -22.69 24.01 18.04
C GLY A 241 -21.97 24.68 16.87
N GLY A 242 -22.68 25.04 15.79
CA GLY A 242 -22.08 25.56 14.55
C GLY A 242 -21.22 24.54 13.79
N LEU A 243 -21.31 23.24 14.10
CA LEU A 243 -20.51 22.20 13.45
C LEU A 243 -21.09 21.84 12.06
N PRO A 244 -20.33 21.95 10.96
CA PRO A 244 -20.80 21.60 9.63
C PRO A 244 -21.34 20.17 9.51
N LEU A 245 -20.71 19.20 10.18
CA LEU A 245 -21.17 17.81 10.16
C LEU A 245 -22.56 17.67 10.81
N ALA A 246 -22.74 18.18 12.03
CA ALA A 246 -24.03 18.15 12.72
C ALA A 246 -25.14 18.80 11.89
N LEU A 247 -24.87 20.00 11.36
CA LEU A 247 -25.83 20.74 10.54
C LEU A 247 -26.22 20.00 9.26
N ARG A 248 -25.26 19.33 8.61
CA ARG A 248 -25.52 18.54 7.42
C ARG A 248 -26.31 17.28 7.74
N THR A 249 -25.93 16.56 8.81
CA THR A 249 -26.63 15.36 9.26
C THR A 249 -28.10 15.67 9.59
N VAL A 250 -28.36 16.74 10.36
CA VAL A 250 -29.73 17.17 10.67
C VAL A 250 -30.46 17.70 9.43
N GLY A 251 -29.78 18.47 8.59
CA GLY A 251 -30.36 19.02 7.36
C GLY A 251 -30.81 17.94 6.38
N GLU A 252 -30.00 16.90 6.17
CA GLU A 252 -30.36 15.76 5.31
C GLU A 252 -31.48 14.91 5.92
N TRP A 253 -31.44 14.68 7.23
CA TRP A 253 -32.50 14.01 7.95
C TRP A 253 -33.87 14.70 7.78
N LEU A 254 -33.90 16.04 7.72
CA LEU A 254 -35.11 16.84 7.41
C LEU A 254 -35.54 16.73 5.94
N VAL A 255 -34.59 16.70 4.98
CA VAL A 255 -34.92 16.58 3.54
C VAL A 255 -35.62 15.26 3.24
N GLU A 256 -35.18 14.17 3.87
CA GLU A 256 -35.80 12.85 3.73
C GLU A 256 -37.19 12.77 4.38
N ARG A 257 -37.55 13.74 5.22
CA ARG A 257 -38.79 13.75 6.02
C ARG A 257 -39.53 15.07 5.84
N PRO A 258 -40.15 15.30 4.67
CA PRO A 258 -40.84 16.56 4.36
C PRO A 258 -42.01 16.89 5.29
N GLN A 259 -42.48 15.91 6.09
CA GLN A 259 -43.47 16.11 7.16
C GLN A 259 -42.91 16.79 8.43
N LEU A 260 -41.58 16.86 8.59
CA LEU A 260 -40.92 17.47 9.74
C LEU A 260 -40.41 18.88 9.41
N GLY A 261 -40.60 19.82 10.33
CA GLY A 261 -40.06 21.17 10.24
C GLY A 261 -38.81 21.40 11.10
N LEU A 262 -38.22 22.60 10.99
CA LEU A 262 -37.08 23.01 11.82
C LEU A 262 -37.40 22.95 13.33
N ASP A 263 -38.63 23.24 13.73
CA ASP A 263 -39.06 23.17 15.14
C ASP A 263 -39.08 21.73 15.67
N ASP A 264 -39.40 20.74 14.82
CA ASP A 264 -39.33 19.32 15.18
C ASP A 264 -37.87 18.88 15.39
N ALA A 265 -36.95 19.36 14.55
CA ALA A 265 -35.52 19.13 14.72
C ALA A 265 -35.00 19.72 16.03
N VAL A 266 -35.37 20.98 16.32
CA VAL A 266 -35.01 21.67 17.56
C VAL A 266 -35.54 20.90 18.78
N ARG A 267 -36.79 20.43 18.76
CA ARG A 267 -37.37 19.62 19.85
C ARG A 267 -36.67 18.27 20.03
N SER A 268 -36.22 17.67 18.94
CA SER A 268 -35.58 16.36 18.95
C SER A 268 -34.14 16.40 19.48
N LEU A 269 -33.46 17.54 19.39
CA LEU A 269 -32.12 17.74 19.96
C LEU A 269 -32.25 18.27 21.39
N ALA A 270 -31.42 17.83 22.34
CA ALA A 270 -31.44 18.42 23.68
C ALA A 270 -30.88 19.86 23.66
N PRO A 271 -31.22 20.71 24.65
CA PRO A 271 -30.58 22.01 24.78
C PRO A 271 -29.06 21.84 24.97
N PHE A 272 -28.27 22.62 24.23
CA PHE A 272 -26.82 22.61 24.39
C PHE A 272 -26.44 23.15 25.79
N GLY A 273 -25.92 22.27 26.65
CA GLY A 273 -25.54 22.58 28.04
C GLY A 273 -24.10 23.04 28.23
N GLY A 274 -23.29 23.09 27.16
CA GLY A 274 -21.88 23.44 27.24
C GLY A 274 -21.70 24.94 27.51
N ALA A 275 -21.09 25.29 28.64
CA ALA A 275 -20.61 26.64 28.88
C ALA A 275 -19.81 27.12 27.67
N ALA A 276 -20.08 28.33 27.19
CA ALA A 276 -19.28 29.05 26.22
C ALA A 276 -17.90 29.41 26.80
N GLY A 277 -17.13 28.41 27.22
CA GLY A 277 -15.74 28.50 27.58
C GLY A 277 -14.94 28.23 26.33
N ARG A 278 -14.08 29.17 25.95
CA ARG A 278 -13.08 29.05 24.88
C ARG A 278 -11.98 28.04 25.25
N GLY A 279 -12.38 26.81 25.60
CA GLY A 279 -11.51 25.70 25.93
C GLY A 279 -11.55 24.69 24.80
N TRP A 280 -10.39 24.37 24.24
CA TRP A 280 -10.19 23.38 23.19
C TRP A 280 -10.28 21.93 23.72
N ALA A 281 -11.28 21.64 24.56
CA ALA A 281 -11.53 20.31 25.10
C ALA A 281 -12.54 19.57 24.21
N ASP A 282 -12.18 18.35 23.80
CA ASP A 282 -12.96 17.47 22.90
C ASP A 282 -14.36 17.14 23.47
N GLU A 283 -14.51 17.18 24.80
CA GLU A 283 -15.72 16.77 25.55
C GLU A 283 -17.01 17.45 25.06
N GLY A 284 -17.03 18.79 24.95
CA GLY A 284 -18.26 19.50 24.54
C GLY A 284 -18.68 19.30 23.08
N THR A 285 -17.76 18.84 22.21
CA THR A 285 -18.06 18.50 20.80
C THR A 285 -18.61 17.09 20.68
N VAL A 286 -18.07 16.16 21.47
CA VAL A 286 -18.54 14.77 21.52
C VAL A 286 -20.00 14.76 21.97
N ASP A 287 -20.35 15.45 23.05
CA ASP A 287 -21.72 15.50 23.58
C ASP A 287 -22.76 15.98 22.54
N VAL A 288 -22.46 17.03 21.77
CA VAL A 288 -23.36 17.54 20.71
C VAL A 288 -23.57 16.51 19.62
N MET A 289 -22.48 15.89 19.19
CA MET A 289 -22.51 14.95 18.07
C MET A 289 -23.20 13.65 18.46
N GLU A 290 -22.99 13.15 19.68
CA GLU A 290 -23.71 12.00 20.22
C GLU A 290 -25.22 12.25 20.24
N GLN A 291 -25.67 13.41 20.76
CA GLN A 291 -27.09 13.77 20.78
C GLN A 291 -27.70 13.86 19.37
N VAL A 292 -26.97 14.42 18.41
CA VAL A 292 -27.41 14.49 17.00
C VAL A 292 -27.53 13.09 16.42
N PHE A 293 -26.53 12.22 16.62
CA PHE A 293 -26.55 10.86 16.11
C PHE A 293 -27.66 10.03 16.73
N ASP A 294 -27.86 10.09 18.04
CA ASP A 294 -28.98 9.46 18.74
C ASP A 294 -30.32 9.85 18.13
N SER A 295 -30.53 11.15 17.91
CA SER A 295 -31.80 11.65 17.36
C SER A 295 -32.06 11.21 15.93
N VAL A 296 -31.03 11.17 15.09
CA VAL A 296 -31.14 10.67 13.72
C VAL A 296 -31.37 9.16 13.71
N LEU A 297 -30.59 8.40 14.49
CA LEU A 297 -30.68 6.94 14.55
C LEU A 297 -32.02 6.47 15.11
N ARG A 298 -32.58 7.14 16.13
CA ARG A 298 -33.91 6.81 16.67
C ARG A 298 -35.01 6.77 15.62
N GLN A 299 -34.85 7.50 14.52
CA GLN A 299 -35.82 7.63 13.44
C GLN A 299 -35.43 6.88 12.16
N MET A 300 -34.33 6.14 12.20
CA MET A 300 -33.92 5.25 11.13
C MET A 300 -34.63 3.89 11.24
N PRO A 301 -34.89 3.22 10.12
CA PRO A 301 -35.41 1.85 10.13
C PRO A 301 -34.52 0.88 10.93
N ASP A 302 -35.12 -0.21 11.43
CA ASP A 302 -34.39 -1.22 12.21
C ASP A 302 -33.20 -1.83 11.48
N HIS A 303 -33.31 -2.05 10.17
CA HIS A 303 -32.22 -2.57 9.35
C HIS A 303 -31.03 -1.60 9.27
N THR A 304 -31.29 -0.30 9.22
CA THR A 304 -30.25 0.75 9.21
C THR A 304 -29.57 0.87 10.57
N ARG A 305 -30.34 0.79 11.67
CA ARG A 305 -29.77 0.74 13.04
C ARG A 305 -28.94 -0.52 13.27
N ALA A 306 -29.39 -1.67 12.77
CA ALA A 306 -28.64 -2.93 12.85
C ALA A 306 -27.31 -2.83 12.10
N LEU A 307 -27.31 -2.26 10.88
CA LEU A 307 -26.07 -1.99 10.16
C LEU A 307 -25.17 -1.04 10.95
N TYR A 308 -25.69 0.08 11.46
CA TYR A 308 -24.90 1.04 12.22
C TYR A 308 -24.18 0.41 13.43
N ARG A 309 -24.88 -0.41 14.22
CA ARG A 309 -24.27 -1.16 15.33
C ARG A 309 -23.26 -2.20 14.85
N PHE A 310 -23.57 -2.92 13.76
CA PHE A 310 -22.64 -3.87 13.17
C PHE A 310 -21.32 -3.20 12.76
N LEU A 311 -21.40 -2.03 12.12
CA LEU A 311 -20.23 -1.25 11.72
C LEU A 311 -19.43 -0.73 12.91
N GLY A 312 -20.10 -0.39 14.02
CA GLY A 312 -19.45 0.03 15.26
C GLY A 312 -18.60 -1.07 15.92
N ALA A 313 -18.89 -2.34 15.65
CA ALA A 313 -18.16 -3.48 16.18
C ALA A 313 -17.01 -3.96 15.27
N LEU A 314 -16.83 -3.37 14.07
CA LEU A 314 -15.82 -3.83 13.12
C LEU A 314 -14.40 -3.47 13.57
N PRO A 315 -13.47 -4.44 13.58
CA PRO A 315 -12.04 -4.15 13.70
C PRO A 315 -11.52 -3.53 12.39
N GLY A 316 -11.58 -2.21 12.26
CA GLY A 316 -11.11 -1.50 11.06
C GLY A 316 -11.72 -0.10 10.90
N THR A 317 -11.23 0.66 9.92
CA THR A 317 -11.77 1.99 9.59
C THR A 317 -12.59 2.00 8.30
N THR A 318 -12.47 0.95 7.49
CA THR A 318 -13.20 0.80 6.24
C THR A 318 -13.78 -0.61 6.11
N PHE A 319 -14.71 -0.82 5.19
CA PHE A 319 -15.29 -2.13 4.94
C PHE A 319 -15.87 -2.22 3.52
N PRO A 320 -15.85 -3.41 2.89
CA PRO A 320 -16.57 -3.65 1.64
C PRO A 320 -18.07 -3.88 1.92
N ALA A 321 -18.97 -3.49 1.00
CA ALA A 321 -20.40 -3.81 1.14
C ALA A 321 -20.70 -5.32 1.17
N ALA A 322 -19.79 -6.14 0.67
CA ALA A 322 -19.83 -7.59 0.74
C ALA A 322 -19.90 -8.11 2.19
N LEU A 323 -19.18 -7.48 3.12
CA LEU A 323 -19.09 -7.92 4.51
C LEU A 323 -20.45 -7.96 5.24
N PRO A 324 -21.23 -6.86 5.33
CA PRO A 324 -22.54 -6.90 5.98
C PRO A 324 -23.55 -7.81 5.24
N ARG A 325 -23.40 -8.01 3.92
CA ARG A 325 -24.24 -8.96 3.16
C ARG A 325 -23.93 -10.40 3.56
N ALA A 326 -22.64 -10.76 3.63
CA ALA A 326 -22.19 -12.07 4.08
C ALA A 326 -22.53 -12.35 5.55
N ALA A 327 -22.63 -11.29 6.37
CA ALA A 327 -23.12 -11.36 7.74
C ALA A 327 -24.65 -11.52 7.86
N GLY A 328 -25.37 -11.57 6.73
CA GLY A 328 -26.81 -11.80 6.69
C GLY A 328 -27.66 -10.59 7.09
N LEU A 329 -27.11 -9.37 7.07
CA LEU A 329 -27.90 -8.19 7.38
C LEU A 329 -28.93 -7.93 6.26
N PRO A 330 -30.19 -7.61 6.61
CA PRO A 330 -31.21 -7.34 5.61
C PRO A 330 -31.02 -5.94 5.00
N ARG A 331 -31.35 -5.80 3.71
CA ARG A 331 -31.45 -4.50 3.02
C ARG A 331 -30.20 -3.61 3.14
N VAL A 332 -29.02 -4.22 3.08
CA VAL A 332 -27.71 -3.52 3.22
C VAL A 332 -27.62 -2.28 2.33
N ASP A 333 -28.05 -2.36 1.07
CA ASP A 333 -27.92 -1.24 0.12
C ASP A 333 -28.83 -0.06 0.51
N ALA A 334 -30.03 -0.32 1.03
CA ALA A 334 -30.92 0.72 1.54
C ALA A 334 -30.35 1.35 2.82
N ALA A 335 -29.85 0.52 3.75
CA ALA A 335 -29.22 1.00 4.98
C ALA A 335 -27.96 1.83 4.70
N LEU A 336 -27.11 1.41 3.76
CA LEU A 336 -25.96 2.21 3.32
C LEU A 336 -26.42 3.52 2.69
N GLY A 337 -27.49 3.51 1.89
CA GLY A 337 -28.13 4.71 1.36
C GLY A 337 -28.52 5.70 2.46
N ASP A 338 -29.27 5.25 3.46
CA ASP A 338 -29.70 6.08 4.61
C ASP A 338 -28.49 6.69 5.36
N LEU A 339 -27.47 5.87 5.65
CA LEU A 339 -26.26 6.30 6.36
C LEU A 339 -25.41 7.27 5.52
N MET A 340 -25.37 7.09 4.20
CA MET A 340 -24.66 7.99 3.28
C MET A 340 -25.36 9.33 3.14
N THR A 341 -26.69 9.33 2.98
CA THR A 341 -27.48 10.57 2.91
C THR A 341 -27.34 11.37 4.21
N SER A 342 -27.29 10.69 5.36
CA SER A 342 -27.05 11.34 6.66
C SER A 342 -25.59 11.71 6.95
N HIS A 343 -24.67 11.47 6.00
CA HIS A 343 -23.22 11.69 6.12
C HIS A 343 -22.54 10.93 7.26
N LEU A 344 -23.13 9.81 7.71
CA LEU A 344 -22.54 8.93 8.71
C LEU A 344 -21.52 7.97 8.08
N VAL A 345 -21.76 7.59 6.82
CA VAL A 345 -20.88 6.74 6.00
C VAL A 345 -20.50 7.46 4.71
N VAL A 346 -19.27 7.27 4.24
CA VAL A 346 -18.78 7.77 2.95
C VAL A 346 -18.16 6.63 2.16
N ALA A 347 -18.28 6.68 0.84
CA ALA A 347 -17.54 5.79 -0.05
C ALA A 347 -16.06 6.23 -0.14
N VAL A 348 -15.14 5.27 -0.11
CA VAL A 348 -13.69 5.45 -0.17
C VAL A 348 -13.07 4.50 -1.20
N GLY A 349 -12.01 4.96 -1.86
CA GLY A 349 -11.34 4.24 -2.95
C GLY A 349 -11.99 4.47 -4.32
N PRO A 350 -11.28 4.16 -5.42
CA PRO A 350 -11.80 4.33 -6.76
C PRO A 350 -12.92 3.31 -7.00
N GLY A 351 -14.18 3.74 -6.90
CA GLY A 351 -15.18 3.19 -7.78
C GLY A 351 -15.08 3.95 -9.08
N ARG A 352 -14.92 3.23 -10.19
CA ARG A 352 -15.06 3.87 -11.50
C ARG A 352 -16.49 4.39 -11.59
N ASP A 353 -16.64 5.70 -11.51
CA ASP A 353 -17.88 6.39 -11.81
C ASP A 353 -18.38 5.91 -13.17
N GLY A 354 -19.52 5.22 -13.19
CA GLY A 354 -20.29 4.91 -14.40
C GLY A 354 -19.60 4.02 -15.44
N ALA A 355 -20.11 2.80 -15.59
CA ALA A 355 -20.00 1.97 -16.81
C ALA A 355 -18.70 1.18 -17.09
N ALA A 356 -18.07 0.55 -16.09
CA ALA A 356 -17.18 -0.59 -16.34
C ALA A 356 -17.28 -1.69 -15.25
N PRO A 357 -17.57 -2.96 -15.57
CA PRO A 357 -17.73 -4.04 -14.60
C PRO A 357 -16.41 -4.77 -14.25
N ALA A 358 -15.34 -4.03 -13.93
CA ALA A 358 -14.06 -4.66 -13.55
C ALA A 358 -13.16 -3.72 -12.71
N GLY A 359 -13.63 -3.30 -11.54
CA GLY A 359 -12.82 -2.69 -10.48
C GLY A 359 -13.33 -3.15 -9.11
N PRO A 360 -12.52 -3.11 -8.04
CA PRO A 360 -12.99 -3.48 -6.72
C PRO A 360 -14.20 -2.61 -6.33
N PRO A 361 -15.19 -3.17 -5.61
CA PRO A 361 -16.35 -2.40 -5.18
C PRO A 361 -15.91 -1.21 -4.31
N HIS A 362 -16.75 -0.15 -4.29
CA HIS A 362 -16.59 0.95 -3.35
C HIS A 362 -16.38 0.38 -1.94
N ARG A 363 -15.31 0.81 -1.25
CA ARG A 363 -15.19 0.61 0.19
C ARG A 363 -15.99 1.71 0.87
N PHE A 364 -16.43 1.45 2.08
CA PHE A 364 -17.18 2.41 2.88
C PHE A 364 -16.41 2.71 4.16
N ARG A 365 -16.57 3.93 4.67
CA ARG A 365 -15.95 4.41 5.90
C ARG A 365 -17.01 5.12 6.73
N MET A 366 -17.05 4.84 8.03
CA MET A 366 -17.79 5.69 8.96
C MET A 366 -17.00 6.96 9.24
N HIS A 367 -17.68 8.11 9.26
CA HIS A 367 -17.05 9.34 9.74
C HIS A 367 -16.51 9.14 11.17
N ASP A 368 -15.35 9.71 11.52
CA ASP A 368 -14.66 9.41 12.79
C ASP A 368 -15.55 9.51 14.05
N LEU A 369 -16.33 10.59 14.14
CA LEU A 369 -17.29 10.79 15.23
C LEU A 369 -18.45 9.77 15.20
N ALA A 370 -18.95 9.43 14.00
CA ALA A 370 -19.99 8.43 13.85
C ALA A 370 -19.46 7.03 14.20
N ARG A 371 -18.20 6.71 13.87
CA ARG A 371 -17.54 5.46 14.25
C ARG A 371 -17.40 5.36 15.77
N ALA A 372 -16.97 6.43 16.44
CA ALA A 372 -16.84 6.47 17.89
C ALA A 372 -18.19 6.23 18.57
N HIS A 373 -19.24 6.94 18.12
CA HIS A 373 -20.60 6.74 18.61
C HIS A 373 -21.13 5.32 18.34
N ALA A 374 -20.93 4.80 17.12
CA ALA A 374 -21.31 3.43 16.78
C ALA A 374 -20.59 2.38 17.63
N ALA A 375 -19.33 2.62 18.00
CA ALA A 375 -18.59 1.75 18.90
C ALA A 375 -19.16 1.77 20.32
N THR A 376 -19.61 2.92 20.83
CA THR A 376 -20.34 3.01 22.10
C THR A 376 -21.65 2.22 22.04
N GLU A 377 -22.42 2.37 20.96
CA GLU A 377 -23.64 1.59 20.72
C GLU A 377 -23.35 0.08 20.64
N ALA A 378 -22.29 -0.32 19.95
CA ALA A 378 -21.87 -1.71 19.84
C ALA A 378 -21.38 -2.29 21.18
N ALA A 379 -20.77 -1.48 22.05
CA ALA A 379 -20.32 -1.91 23.37
C ALA A 379 -21.48 -2.26 24.33
N THR A 380 -22.72 -1.87 23.99
CA THR A 380 -23.93 -2.28 24.74
C THR A 380 -24.40 -3.70 24.38
N LEU A 381 -23.83 -4.33 23.35
CA LEU A 381 -24.18 -5.69 22.97
C LEU A 381 -23.78 -6.69 24.06
N PRO A 382 -24.58 -7.75 24.29
CA PRO A 382 -24.15 -8.88 25.10
C PRO A 382 -22.83 -9.46 24.59
N GLU A 383 -21.97 -9.94 25.49
CA GLU A 383 -20.64 -10.46 25.16
C GLU A 383 -20.71 -11.58 24.10
N GLU A 384 -21.69 -12.47 24.19
CA GLU A 384 -21.91 -13.56 23.23
C GLU A 384 -22.24 -13.03 21.83
N ALA A 385 -23.01 -11.93 21.75
CA ALA A 385 -23.37 -11.31 20.48
C ALA A 385 -22.17 -10.59 19.85
N ALA A 386 -21.38 -9.88 20.66
CA ALA A 386 -20.14 -9.24 20.21
C ALA A 386 -19.14 -10.28 19.69
N ARG A 387 -18.94 -11.39 20.42
CA ARG A 387 -18.07 -12.49 20.01
C ARG A 387 -18.58 -13.19 18.75
N SER A 388 -19.90 -13.37 18.62
CA SER A 388 -20.50 -13.93 17.41
C SER A 388 -20.27 -13.03 16.19
N LEU A 389 -20.38 -11.71 16.36
CA LEU A 389 -20.13 -10.75 15.29
C LEU A 389 -18.66 -10.80 14.84
N LEU A 390 -17.72 -10.80 15.79
CA LEU A 390 -16.29 -10.91 15.46
C LEU A 390 -15.99 -12.20 14.69
N ARG A 391 -16.58 -13.34 15.08
CA ARG A 391 -16.45 -14.59 14.33
C ARG A 391 -16.94 -14.43 12.89
N THR A 392 -18.14 -13.89 12.69
CA THR A 392 -18.68 -13.65 11.34
C THR A 392 -17.76 -12.77 10.49
N VAL A 393 -17.18 -11.72 11.06
CA VAL A 393 -16.23 -10.83 10.37
C VAL A 393 -14.93 -11.57 10.05
N THR A 394 -14.43 -12.35 10.99
CA THR A 394 -13.20 -13.13 10.84
C THR A 394 -13.35 -14.20 9.76
N ASP A 395 -14.47 -14.93 9.75
CA ASP A 395 -14.78 -15.95 8.75
C ASP A 395 -14.94 -15.35 7.35
N PHE A 396 -15.53 -14.15 7.24
CA PHE A 396 -15.57 -13.41 5.98
C PHE A 396 -14.16 -13.13 5.45
N TYR A 397 -13.28 -12.57 6.29
CA TYR A 397 -11.92 -12.23 5.85
C TYR A 397 -11.06 -13.47 5.60
N ALA A 398 -11.20 -14.54 6.37
CA ALA A 398 -10.49 -15.80 6.11
C ALA A 398 -10.81 -16.35 4.70
N GLU A 399 -12.08 -16.35 4.31
CA GLU A 399 -12.51 -16.82 2.99
C GLU A 399 -12.13 -15.84 1.88
N ALA A 400 -12.34 -14.53 2.08
CA ALA A 400 -12.06 -13.52 1.07
C ALA A 400 -10.56 -13.41 0.75
N VAL A 401 -9.70 -13.46 1.78
CA VAL A 401 -8.23 -13.46 1.61
C VAL A 401 -7.78 -14.75 0.91
N ALA A 402 -8.39 -15.90 1.22
CA ALA A 402 -8.08 -17.16 0.54
C ALA A 402 -8.49 -17.17 -0.95
N HIS A 403 -9.62 -16.55 -1.30
CA HIS A 403 -9.98 -16.33 -2.72
C HIS A 403 -8.99 -15.41 -3.43
N ALA A 404 -8.66 -14.27 -2.82
CA ALA A 404 -7.72 -13.30 -3.40
C ALA A 404 -6.33 -13.93 -3.59
N ASP A 405 -5.85 -14.70 -2.61
CA ASP A 405 -4.63 -15.47 -2.71
C ASP A 405 -4.68 -16.48 -3.88
N ARG A 406 -5.76 -17.25 -4.02
CA ARG A 406 -5.89 -18.26 -5.09
C ARG A 406 -5.95 -17.67 -6.49
N SER A 407 -6.39 -16.41 -6.64
CA SER A 407 -6.29 -15.72 -7.93
C SER A 407 -4.85 -15.45 -8.37
N ILE A 408 -3.90 -15.51 -7.43
CA ILE A 408 -2.48 -15.27 -7.66
C ILE A 408 -1.78 -16.63 -7.88
N GLY A 409 -1.88 -17.16 -9.10
CA GLY A 409 -1.03 -18.23 -9.64
C GLY A 409 -0.83 -19.53 -8.85
N GLY A 410 0.02 -20.40 -9.42
CA GLY A 410 0.32 -21.75 -8.92
C GLY A 410 1.36 -21.79 -7.81
N ARG A 411 1.04 -21.28 -6.61
CA ARG A 411 1.87 -21.47 -5.41
C ARG A 411 1.37 -22.61 -4.53
N PHE A 412 2.29 -23.16 -3.73
CA PHE A 412 1.95 -24.05 -2.62
C PHE A 412 1.12 -23.33 -1.54
N ARG A 413 0.03 -23.95 -1.12
CA ARG A 413 -0.89 -23.52 -0.07
C ARG A 413 -1.13 -24.67 0.89
N LEU A 414 -1.16 -24.39 2.18
CA LEU A 414 -1.47 -25.40 3.20
C LEU A 414 -2.97 -25.61 3.36
N GLN A 415 -3.75 -24.53 3.25
CA GLN A 415 -5.18 -24.60 3.47
C GLN A 415 -5.93 -25.12 2.24
N ASP A 416 -7.07 -25.75 2.50
CA ASP A 416 -8.02 -26.18 1.49
C ASP A 416 -8.64 -24.99 0.73
N PRO A 417 -9.28 -25.24 -0.42
CA PRO A 417 -10.03 -24.20 -1.12
C PRO A 417 -11.09 -23.55 -0.22
N PRO A 418 -11.38 -22.24 -0.43
CA PRO A 418 -12.48 -21.55 0.25
C PRO A 418 -13.77 -22.37 0.16
N ALA A 419 -14.50 -22.46 1.27
CA ALA A 419 -15.72 -23.26 1.33
C ALA A 419 -16.90 -22.51 0.70
N ARG A 420 -16.98 -21.21 0.94
CA ARG A 420 -17.99 -20.33 0.32
C ARG A 420 -17.47 -19.75 -0.99
N SER A 421 -18.34 -19.67 -1.98
CA SER A 421 -18.11 -18.94 -3.23
C SER A 421 -18.04 -17.42 -3.00
N LEU A 422 -17.43 -16.70 -3.94
CA LEU A 422 -17.42 -15.22 -3.94
C LEU A 422 -18.83 -14.62 -3.94
N ALA A 423 -19.79 -15.28 -4.59
CA ALA A 423 -21.18 -14.86 -4.61
C ALA A 423 -21.85 -14.97 -3.22
N GLU A 424 -21.59 -16.06 -2.49
CA GLU A 424 -22.07 -16.23 -1.10
C GLU A 424 -21.42 -15.24 -0.13
N LEU A 425 -20.20 -14.79 -0.43
CA LEU A 425 -19.55 -13.69 0.29
C LEU A 425 -20.07 -12.30 -0.13
N GLY A 426 -20.97 -12.21 -1.11
CA GLY A 426 -21.55 -10.95 -1.55
C GLY A 426 -20.66 -10.11 -2.48
N PHE A 427 -19.62 -10.71 -3.06
CA PHE A 427 -18.81 -10.09 -4.13
C PHE A 427 -19.54 -10.14 -5.48
N ALA A 428 -19.18 -9.21 -6.37
CA ALA A 428 -19.69 -9.19 -7.73
C ALA A 428 -19.11 -10.33 -8.58
N GLU A 429 -19.83 -10.70 -9.63
CA GLU A 429 -19.38 -11.68 -10.61
C GLU A 429 -18.06 -11.22 -11.26
N GLY A 430 -17.11 -12.14 -11.43
CA GLY A 430 -15.79 -11.82 -11.97
C GLY A 430 -14.82 -11.13 -10.99
N ALA A 431 -15.15 -11.02 -9.70
CA ALA A 431 -14.17 -10.58 -8.70
C ALA A 431 -12.93 -11.49 -8.71
N PHE A 432 -11.74 -10.89 -8.70
CA PHE A 432 -10.44 -11.58 -8.76
C PHE A 432 -10.18 -12.37 -10.04
N SER A 433 -10.92 -12.11 -11.12
CA SER A 433 -10.74 -12.80 -12.40
C SER A 433 -9.60 -12.25 -13.26
N GLY A 434 -9.19 -10.99 -13.03
CA GLY A 434 -8.12 -10.35 -13.79
C GLY A 434 -6.75 -10.40 -13.10
N ASP A 435 -5.71 -10.32 -13.92
CA ASP A 435 -4.32 -10.30 -13.47
C ASP A 435 -4.10 -9.20 -12.43
N GLY A 436 -3.57 -9.59 -11.26
CA GLY A 436 -3.24 -8.68 -10.17
C GLY A 436 -4.41 -8.19 -9.32
N GLN A 437 -5.69 -8.43 -9.70
CA GLN A 437 -6.85 -7.92 -8.95
C GLN A 437 -6.91 -8.42 -7.51
N GLY A 438 -6.59 -9.70 -7.27
CA GLY A 438 -6.53 -10.26 -5.91
C GLY A 438 -5.47 -9.57 -5.06
N LEU A 439 -4.29 -9.32 -5.63
CA LEU A 439 -3.20 -8.64 -4.93
C LEU A 439 -3.55 -7.18 -4.60
N ASP A 440 -4.21 -6.49 -5.54
CA ASP A 440 -4.69 -5.11 -5.33
C ASP A 440 -5.77 -5.05 -4.24
N TRP A 441 -6.67 -6.03 -4.19
CA TRP A 441 -7.65 -6.13 -3.13
C TRP A 441 -7.01 -6.41 -1.77
N LEU A 442 -6.05 -7.35 -1.71
CA LEU A 442 -5.29 -7.63 -0.48
C LEU A 442 -4.58 -6.38 0.03
N ASP A 443 -3.93 -5.61 -0.84
CA ASP A 443 -3.24 -4.37 -0.43
C ASP A 443 -4.24 -3.29 0.01
N ALA A 444 -5.40 -3.22 -0.64
CA ALA A 444 -6.45 -2.27 -0.31
C ALA A 444 -7.18 -2.58 1.01
N GLU A 445 -7.35 -3.85 1.36
CA GLU A 445 -8.00 -4.31 2.60
C GLU A 445 -7.00 -4.60 3.73
N ARG A 446 -5.70 -4.45 3.46
CA ARG A 446 -4.58 -4.76 4.38
C ARG A 446 -4.80 -4.25 5.81
N GLY A 447 -5.24 -2.99 5.95
CA GLY A 447 -5.50 -2.39 7.26
C GLY A 447 -6.64 -3.07 8.02
N ASN A 448 -7.72 -3.46 7.33
CA ASN A 448 -8.85 -4.15 7.93
C ASN A 448 -8.47 -5.60 8.25
N ILE A 449 -7.77 -6.29 7.34
CA ILE A 449 -7.33 -7.68 7.55
C ILE A 449 -6.46 -7.79 8.80
N LEU A 450 -5.47 -6.90 8.97
CA LEU A 450 -4.60 -6.91 10.16
C LEU A 450 -5.35 -6.54 11.45
N ALA A 451 -6.33 -5.65 11.38
CA ALA A 451 -7.17 -5.32 12.53
C ALA A 451 -8.05 -6.51 12.96
N VAL A 452 -8.65 -7.22 11.99
CA VAL A 452 -9.42 -8.44 12.23
C VAL A 452 -8.52 -9.55 12.75
N LEU A 453 -7.33 -9.73 12.18
CA LEU A 453 -6.34 -10.71 12.62
C LEU A 453 -5.97 -10.52 14.10
N ARG A 454 -5.69 -9.28 14.52
CA ARG A 454 -5.40 -8.94 15.93
C ARG A 454 -6.59 -9.23 16.85
N ALA A 455 -7.79 -8.84 16.44
CA ALA A 455 -9.00 -9.09 17.23
C ALA A 455 -9.28 -10.59 17.37
N ALA A 456 -9.18 -11.34 16.27
CA ALA A 456 -9.35 -12.78 16.22
C ALA A 456 -8.33 -13.53 17.09
N ALA A 457 -7.05 -13.11 17.06
CA ALA A 457 -6.01 -13.69 17.90
C ALA A 457 -6.28 -13.48 19.40
N ARG A 458 -6.72 -12.27 19.80
CA ARG A 458 -7.06 -11.98 21.21
C ARG A 458 -8.26 -12.81 21.72
N GLU A 459 -9.24 -13.07 20.86
CA GLU A 459 -10.42 -13.89 21.18
C GLU A 459 -10.21 -15.40 20.97
N GLY A 460 -8.99 -15.83 20.64
CA GLY A 460 -8.65 -17.25 20.50
C GLY A 460 -9.25 -17.92 19.26
N LEU A 461 -9.55 -17.17 18.20
CA LEU A 461 -10.04 -17.72 16.92
C LEU A 461 -8.89 -18.29 16.07
N HIS A 462 -8.13 -19.22 16.65
CA HIS A 462 -6.82 -19.64 16.15
C HIS A 462 -6.88 -20.26 14.75
N ASP A 463 -7.86 -21.11 14.43
CA ASP A 463 -8.01 -21.66 13.06
C ASP A 463 -8.05 -20.56 11.98
N ALA A 464 -8.88 -19.53 12.17
CA ALA A 464 -8.97 -18.46 11.20
C ALA A 464 -7.70 -17.60 11.13
N VAL A 465 -7.03 -17.38 12.27
CA VAL A 465 -5.80 -16.57 12.35
C VAL A 465 -4.69 -17.18 11.50
N TRP A 466 -4.39 -18.47 11.65
CA TRP A 466 -3.29 -19.08 10.87
C TRP A 466 -3.63 -19.12 9.37
N ARG A 467 -4.90 -19.35 9.00
CA ARG A 467 -5.37 -19.36 7.60
C ARG A 467 -5.25 -18.00 6.93
N ILE A 468 -5.64 -16.93 7.64
CA ILE A 468 -5.48 -15.55 7.15
C ILE A 468 -3.99 -15.25 6.92
N CYS A 469 -3.11 -15.58 7.88
CA CYS A 469 -1.67 -15.37 7.74
C CYS A 469 -1.09 -16.10 6.51
N GLU A 470 -1.48 -17.35 6.28
CA GLU A 470 -1.00 -18.14 5.14
C GLU A 470 -1.39 -17.54 3.80
N SER A 471 -2.60 -17.01 3.70
CA SER A 471 -3.12 -16.38 2.49
C SER A 471 -2.56 -14.97 2.24
N LEU A 472 -1.94 -14.32 3.23
CA LEU A 472 -1.33 -12.99 3.07
C LEU A 472 0.08 -13.03 2.46
N TRP A 473 0.67 -14.21 2.32
CA TRP A 473 2.02 -14.38 1.77
C TRP A 473 2.26 -13.65 0.43
N PRO A 474 1.37 -13.73 -0.59
CA PRO A 474 1.59 -13.02 -1.84
C PRO A 474 1.67 -11.51 -1.66
N LEU A 475 0.85 -10.94 -0.76
CA LEU A 475 0.91 -9.51 -0.45
C LEU A 475 2.28 -9.13 0.12
N PHE A 476 2.75 -9.90 1.11
CA PHE A 476 4.02 -9.64 1.76
C PHE A 476 5.22 -9.82 0.82
N HIS A 477 5.13 -10.78 -0.10
CA HIS A 477 6.21 -11.07 -1.03
C HIS A 477 6.24 -10.13 -2.23
N GLU A 478 5.12 -9.98 -2.94
CA GLU A 478 5.03 -9.26 -4.23
C GLU A 478 5.00 -7.74 -4.04
N ARG A 479 4.43 -7.24 -2.92
CA ARG A 479 4.35 -5.80 -2.59
C ARG A 479 5.35 -5.37 -1.53
N ALA A 480 6.29 -6.25 -1.15
CA ALA A 480 7.34 -5.99 -0.15
C ALA A 480 6.80 -5.43 1.19
N ARG A 481 5.62 -5.89 1.61
CA ARG A 481 4.95 -5.49 2.87
C ARG A 481 5.55 -6.22 4.08
N HIS A 482 6.87 -6.12 4.25
CA HIS A 482 7.61 -6.87 5.27
C HIS A 482 7.26 -6.45 6.70
N ALA A 483 6.93 -5.17 6.95
CA ALA A 483 6.49 -4.71 8.27
C ALA A 483 5.17 -5.38 8.70
N ASP A 484 4.21 -5.49 7.78
CA ASP A 484 2.95 -6.21 8.04
C ASP A 484 3.17 -7.71 8.26
N SER A 485 4.15 -8.28 7.55
CA SER A 485 4.60 -9.66 7.77
C SER A 485 5.17 -9.89 9.18
N LEU A 486 5.97 -8.95 9.70
CA LEU A 486 6.51 -9.01 11.06
C LEU A 486 5.43 -8.89 12.15
N GLU A 487 4.28 -8.28 11.84
CA GLU A 487 3.11 -8.22 12.73
C GLU A 487 2.26 -9.51 12.65
N ALA A 488 1.96 -9.97 11.43
CA ALA A 488 1.00 -11.05 11.19
C ALA A 488 1.55 -12.44 11.53
N HIS A 489 2.78 -12.77 11.14
CA HIS A 489 3.29 -14.13 11.30
C HIS A 489 3.48 -14.56 12.76
N PRO A 490 3.90 -13.72 13.72
CA PRO A 490 3.90 -14.10 15.13
C PRO A 490 2.51 -14.55 15.64
N LEU A 491 1.44 -13.85 15.25
CA LEU A 491 0.07 -14.25 15.56
C LEU A 491 -0.30 -15.58 14.89
N GLY A 492 0.11 -15.78 13.65
CA GLY A 492 -0.08 -17.04 12.91
C GLY A 492 0.68 -18.22 13.52
N ILE A 493 1.90 -18.00 14.02
CA ILE A 493 2.71 -19.01 14.72
C ILE A 493 2.04 -19.41 16.03
N GLU A 494 1.59 -18.44 16.82
CA GLU A 494 0.85 -18.72 18.06
C GLU A 494 -0.44 -19.49 17.78
N ALA A 495 -1.22 -19.06 16.80
CA ALA A 495 -2.43 -19.75 16.38
C ALA A 495 -2.17 -21.18 15.90
N ALA A 496 -1.14 -21.40 15.08
CA ALA A 496 -0.75 -22.74 14.61
C ALA A 496 -0.38 -23.68 15.77
N ARG A 497 0.24 -23.16 16.84
CA ARG A 497 0.55 -23.93 18.05
C ARG A 497 -0.71 -24.34 18.81
N TRP A 498 -1.65 -23.41 18.99
CA TRP A 498 -2.93 -23.71 19.63
C TRP A 498 -3.75 -24.75 18.87
N GLU A 499 -3.73 -24.69 17.53
CA GLU A 499 -4.38 -25.67 16.66
C GLU A 499 -3.58 -26.98 16.48
N ASN A 500 -2.40 -27.10 17.12
CA ASN A 500 -1.50 -28.25 16.98
C ASN A 500 -1.15 -28.56 15.51
N ARG A 501 -0.81 -27.51 14.75
CA ARG A 501 -0.46 -27.54 13.32
C ARG A 501 1.02 -27.26 13.10
N PRO A 502 1.92 -28.25 13.30
CA PRO A 502 3.35 -28.06 13.09
C PRO A 502 3.67 -27.70 11.63
N ASP A 503 2.87 -28.16 10.68
CA ASP A 503 2.96 -27.78 9.27
C ASP A 503 2.77 -26.28 9.05
N ALA A 504 1.73 -25.71 9.65
CA ALA A 504 1.46 -24.28 9.61
C ALA A 504 2.54 -23.48 10.37
N GLU A 505 2.99 -23.94 11.53
CA GLU A 505 4.06 -23.26 12.27
C GLU A 505 5.36 -23.19 11.45
N ILE A 506 5.80 -24.30 10.83
CA ILE A 506 6.98 -24.31 9.95
C ILE A 506 6.81 -23.30 8.81
N ARG A 507 5.63 -23.29 8.19
CA ARG A 507 5.34 -22.39 7.08
C ARG A 507 5.42 -20.93 7.50
N MET A 508 4.79 -20.55 8.60
CA MET A 508 4.81 -19.17 9.10
C MET A 508 6.21 -18.73 9.52
N ARG A 509 6.97 -19.60 10.20
CA ARG A 509 8.36 -19.32 10.57
C ARG A 509 9.24 -19.08 9.37
N ASN A 510 9.10 -19.91 8.33
CA ASN A 510 9.82 -19.70 7.08
C ASN A 510 9.49 -18.35 6.44
N GLN A 511 8.21 -17.98 6.40
CA GLN A 511 7.76 -16.72 5.82
C GLN A 511 8.24 -15.51 6.64
N LEU A 512 8.25 -15.62 7.97
CA LEU A 512 8.81 -14.63 8.88
C LEU A 512 10.34 -14.50 8.71
N ALA A 513 11.04 -15.62 8.56
CA ALA A 513 12.48 -15.62 8.26
C ALA A 513 12.79 -14.89 6.94
N ARG A 514 11.96 -15.10 5.90
CA ARG A 514 12.09 -14.36 4.63
C ARG A 514 11.88 -12.85 4.80
N ALA A 515 10.96 -12.44 5.67
CA ALA A 515 10.75 -11.02 5.97
C ALA A 515 11.95 -10.41 6.71
N HIS A 516 12.48 -11.09 7.73
CA HIS A 516 13.71 -10.66 8.41
C HIS A 516 14.90 -10.58 7.44
N ALA A 517 15.10 -11.59 6.60
CA ALA A 517 16.18 -11.59 5.62
C ALA A 517 16.07 -10.44 4.62
N ALA A 518 14.86 -10.13 4.14
CA ALA A 518 14.61 -8.99 3.26
C ALA A 518 14.89 -7.63 3.92
N LEU A 519 14.77 -7.55 5.25
CA LEU A 519 15.10 -6.35 6.03
C LEU A 519 16.58 -6.29 6.44
N GLY A 520 17.38 -7.32 6.13
CA GLY A 520 18.78 -7.42 6.51
C GLY A 520 19.04 -8.03 7.91
N ASP A 521 17.98 -8.42 8.63
CA ASP A 521 18.06 -9.00 9.97
C ASP A 521 18.40 -10.50 9.91
N LEU A 522 19.55 -10.85 9.35
CA LEU A 522 19.93 -12.22 9.03
C LEU A 522 19.98 -13.15 10.26
N ASP A 523 20.33 -12.62 11.44
CA ASP A 523 20.35 -13.39 12.68
C ASP A 523 18.94 -13.79 13.14
N ARG A 524 17.98 -12.86 13.05
CA ARG A 524 16.56 -13.13 13.34
C ARG A 524 15.97 -14.11 12.34
N ALA A 525 16.33 -13.98 11.05
CA ALA A 525 15.94 -14.95 10.05
C ALA A 525 16.45 -16.36 10.40
N ALA A 526 17.72 -16.49 10.81
CA ALA A 526 18.30 -17.76 11.23
C ALA A 526 17.66 -18.33 12.52
N GLU A 527 17.28 -17.48 13.48
CA GLU A 527 16.52 -17.88 14.67
C GLU A 527 15.19 -18.52 14.34
N GLU A 528 14.42 -17.90 13.43
CA GLU A 528 13.11 -18.42 13.03
C GLU A 528 13.21 -19.76 12.30
N LEU A 529 14.19 -19.93 11.42
CA LEU A 529 14.45 -21.19 10.75
C LEU A 529 14.82 -22.30 11.74
N ARG A 530 15.73 -22.01 12.68
CA ARG A 530 16.16 -22.96 13.72
C ARG A 530 15.02 -23.37 14.64
N ALA A 531 14.06 -22.47 14.90
CA ALA A 531 12.86 -22.80 15.66
C ALA A 531 11.89 -23.71 14.89
N GLY A 532 11.88 -23.65 13.55
CA GLY A 532 11.07 -24.52 12.70
C GLY A 532 11.68 -25.90 12.42
N GLU A 533 13.01 -26.01 12.43
CA GLU A 533 13.73 -27.26 12.09
C GLU A 533 13.27 -28.49 12.92
N PRO A 534 13.12 -28.42 14.27
CA PRO A 534 12.66 -29.57 15.06
C PRO A 534 11.25 -30.05 14.72
N LEU A 535 10.40 -29.16 14.21
CA LEU A 535 9.01 -29.46 13.88
C LEU A 535 8.89 -30.33 12.62
N LEU A 536 9.94 -30.39 11.79
CA LEU A 536 9.96 -31.24 10.60
C LEU A 536 9.81 -32.73 10.95
N ALA A 537 10.19 -33.15 12.15
CA ALA A 537 9.98 -34.52 12.62
C ALA A 537 8.50 -34.85 12.90
N LEU A 538 7.62 -33.84 12.95
CA LEU A 538 6.19 -33.96 13.24
C LEU A 538 5.33 -33.89 11.96
N THR A 539 5.96 -33.84 10.77
CA THR A 539 5.26 -33.78 9.49
C THR A 539 5.95 -34.65 8.44
N GLU A 540 5.16 -35.29 7.60
CA GLU A 540 5.65 -36.11 6.48
C GLU A 540 5.77 -35.30 5.19
N ASP A 541 5.36 -34.03 5.17
CA ASP A 541 5.36 -33.22 3.96
C ASP A 541 6.77 -32.73 3.57
N ALA A 542 7.37 -33.42 2.60
CA ALA A 542 8.68 -33.06 2.05
C ALA A 542 8.77 -31.61 1.53
N ARG A 543 7.65 -30.96 1.18
CA ARG A 543 7.65 -29.53 0.77
C ARG A 543 8.17 -28.63 1.86
N LEU A 544 7.75 -28.89 3.10
CA LEU A 544 8.10 -28.03 4.23
C LEU A 544 9.59 -28.12 4.53
N ARG A 545 10.16 -29.33 4.42
CA ARG A 545 11.60 -29.56 4.48
C ARG A 545 12.34 -28.78 3.39
N GLY A 546 11.84 -28.86 2.15
CA GLY A 546 12.43 -28.17 1.01
C GLY A 546 12.42 -26.65 1.15
N ILE A 547 11.28 -26.07 1.52
CA ILE A 547 11.10 -24.61 1.68
C ILE A 547 11.97 -24.06 2.82
N LEU A 548 12.05 -24.77 3.96
CA LEU A 548 12.88 -24.36 5.09
C LEU A 548 14.38 -24.44 4.74
N ALA A 549 14.78 -25.50 4.04
CA ALA A 549 16.15 -25.67 3.56
C ALA A 549 16.54 -24.59 2.54
N GLU A 550 15.68 -24.30 1.57
CA GLU A 550 15.89 -23.21 0.60
C GLU A 550 16.12 -21.87 1.32
N THR A 551 15.20 -21.47 2.20
CA THR A 551 15.31 -20.18 2.90
C THR A 551 16.55 -20.14 3.78
N GLY A 552 16.89 -21.23 4.46
CA GLY A 552 18.12 -21.31 5.23
C GLY A 552 19.38 -21.26 4.37
N GLY A 553 19.36 -21.80 3.15
CA GLY A 553 20.45 -21.69 2.20
C GLY A 553 20.67 -20.25 1.77
N LEU A 554 19.59 -19.52 1.47
CA LEU A 554 19.63 -18.09 1.12
C LEU A 554 20.19 -17.25 2.29
N VAL A 555 19.74 -17.50 3.52
CA VAL A 555 20.25 -16.80 4.71
C VAL A 555 21.73 -17.13 4.96
N ALA A 556 22.13 -18.39 4.83
CA ALA A 556 23.53 -18.80 4.99
C ALA A 556 24.44 -18.15 3.94
N LEU A 557 24.00 -18.07 2.68
CA LEU A 557 24.74 -17.41 1.61
C LEU A 557 24.90 -15.91 1.88
N ALA A 558 23.82 -15.24 2.32
CA ALA A 558 23.86 -13.82 2.71
C ALA A 558 24.80 -13.53 3.89
N GLN A 559 25.01 -14.52 4.78
CA GLN A 559 25.97 -14.45 5.88
C GLN A 559 27.40 -14.90 5.49
N GLY A 560 27.63 -15.29 4.23
CA GLY A 560 28.94 -15.80 3.76
C GLY A 560 29.26 -17.23 4.19
N ARG A 561 28.30 -17.97 4.76
CA ARG A 561 28.45 -19.39 5.16
C ARG A 561 28.18 -20.32 3.98
N THR A 562 29.08 -20.35 3.01
CA THR A 562 28.88 -21.05 1.72
C THR A 562 28.73 -22.57 1.84
N ALA A 563 29.48 -23.22 2.75
CA ALA A 563 29.35 -24.66 3.02
C ALA A 563 27.95 -25.01 3.56
N ASP A 564 27.48 -24.23 4.53
CA ASP A 564 26.14 -24.39 5.11
C ASP A 564 25.03 -24.13 4.07
N ALA A 565 25.26 -23.20 3.15
CA ALA A 565 24.34 -22.92 2.04
C ALA A 565 24.28 -24.11 1.06
N ARG A 566 25.43 -24.70 0.70
CA ARG A 566 25.52 -25.90 -0.15
C ARG A 566 24.72 -27.07 0.43
N ASP A 567 24.91 -27.38 1.72
CA ASP A 567 24.21 -28.49 2.36
C ASP A 567 22.70 -28.27 2.36
N ARG A 568 22.27 -27.03 2.64
CA ARG A 568 20.85 -26.66 2.65
C ARG A 568 20.21 -26.70 1.26
N PHE A 569 20.85 -26.14 0.23
CA PHE A 569 20.33 -26.24 -1.14
C PHE A 569 20.33 -27.68 -1.67
N THR A 570 21.27 -28.53 -1.21
CA THR A 570 21.25 -29.97 -1.52
C THR A 570 20.02 -30.66 -0.91
N ALA A 571 19.70 -30.34 0.34
CA ALA A 571 18.48 -30.86 0.99
C ALA A 571 17.20 -30.33 0.31
N ALA A 572 17.17 -29.06 -0.11
CA ALA A 572 16.05 -28.48 -0.84
C ALA A 572 15.87 -29.12 -2.22
N LEU A 573 16.96 -29.37 -2.94
CA LEU A 573 16.95 -30.07 -4.23
C LEU A 573 16.39 -31.49 -4.07
N ALA A 574 16.88 -32.25 -3.08
CA ALA A 574 16.39 -33.60 -2.79
C ALA A 574 14.88 -33.63 -2.51
N ALA A 575 14.37 -32.67 -1.73
CA ALA A 575 12.94 -32.55 -1.45
C ALA A 575 12.09 -32.27 -2.70
N ASN A 576 12.59 -31.45 -3.63
CA ASN A 576 11.90 -31.19 -4.90
C ASN A 576 11.96 -32.41 -5.85
N THR A 577 13.08 -33.14 -5.85
CA THR A 577 13.23 -34.40 -6.59
C THR A 577 12.26 -35.47 -6.11
N GLU A 578 12.15 -35.67 -4.78
CA GLU A 578 11.20 -36.62 -4.16
C GLU A 578 9.75 -36.38 -4.63
N ARG A 579 9.41 -35.11 -4.88
CA ARG A 579 8.08 -34.67 -5.30
C ARG A 579 7.85 -34.65 -6.81
N GLY A 580 8.91 -34.78 -7.61
CA GLY A 580 8.83 -34.56 -9.05
C GLY A 580 8.52 -33.11 -9.44
N ASP A 581 8.86 -32.12 -8.60
CA ASP A 581 8.68 -30.70 -8.92
C ASP A 581 9.80 -30.23 -9.85
N GLN A 582 9.56 -30.30 -11.16
CA GLN A 582 10.56 -29.98 -12.18
C GLN A 582 11.04 -28.53 -12.10
N HIS A 583 10.13 -27.56 -11.90
CA HIS A 583 10.50 -26.15 -11.72
C HIS A 583 11.34 -25.97 -10.45
N GLY A 584 10.90 -26.58 -9.33
CA GLY A 584 11.65 -26.59 -8.07
C GLY A 584 13.06 -27.17 -8.22
N ILE A 585 13.23 -28.27 -8.95
CA ILE A 585 14.54 -28.87 -9.23
C ILE A 585 15.46 -27.89 -9.97
N VAL A 586 14.95 -27.20 -11.00
CA VAL A 586 15.72 -26.20 -11.76
C VAL A 586 16.15 -25.04 -10.85
N VAL A 587 15.23 -24.49 -10.06
CA VAL A 587 15.50 -23.38 -9.13
C VAL A 587 16.52 -23.77 -8.06
N GLN A 588 16.36 -24.93 -7.43
CA GLN A 588 17.30 -25.38 -6.39
C GLN A 588 18.68 -25.75 -6.98
N SER A 589 18.73 -26.28 -8.20
CA SER A 589 19.99 -26.53 -8.89
C SER A 589 20.74 -25.23 -9.20
N TYR A 590 20.03 -24.17 -9.59
CA TYR A 590 20.59 -22.83 -9.77
C TYR A 590 21.19 -22.30 -8.46
N GLN A 591 20.45 -22.35 -7.35
CA GLN A 591 20.90 -21.86 -6.04
C GLN A 591 22.09 -22.68 -5.50
N LEU A 592 22.05 -24.01 -5.65
CA LEU A 592 23.15 -24.89 -5.27
C LEU A 592 24.41 -24.60 -6.09
N ALA A 593 24.28 -24.42 -7.42
CA ALA A 593 25.40 -24.08 -8.28
C ALA A 593 26.05 -22.75 -7.88
N ASP A 594 25.27 -21.76 -7.44
CA ASP A 594 25.82 -20.47 -6.99
C ASP A 594 26.59 -20.61 -5.67
N ALA A 595 26.08 -21.40 -4.71
CA ALA A 595 26.80 -21.69 -3.47
C ALA A 595 28.10 -22.49 -3.71
N VAL A 596 28.07 -23.45 -4.63
CA VAL A 596 29.24 -24.26 -5.04
C VAL A 596 30.28 -23.38 -5.76
N ARG A 597 29.83 -22.48 -6.65
CA ARG A 597 30.68 -21.47 -7.30
C ARG A 597 31.36 -20.58 -6.27
N ALA A 598 30.60 -20.05 -5.30
CA ALA A 598 31.13 -19.21 -4.23
C ALA A 598 32.16 -19.93 -3.34
N SER A 599 32.10 -21.26 -3.30
CA SER A 599 33.08 -22.10 -2.59
C SER A 599 34.31 -22.48 -3.44
N GLY A 600 34.38 -22.06 -4.71
CA GLY A 600 35.51 -22.29 -5.63
C GLY A 600 35.46 -23.59 -6.44
N ASP A 601 34.43 -24.43 -6.29
CA ASP A 601 34.30 -25.67 -7.05
C ASP A 601 33.57 -25.45 -8.39
N HIS A 602 34.28 -24.77 -9.30
CA HIS A 602 33.73 -24.37 -10.60
C HIS A 602 33.33 -25.56 -11.48
N ALA A 603 33.99 -26.72 -11.31
CA ALA A 603 33.69 -27.92 -12.07
C ALA A 603 32.32 -28.49 -11.71
N GLU A 604 32.01 -28.60 -10.41
CA GLU A 604 30.72 -29.07 -9.94
C GLU A 604 29.60 -28.07 -10.26
N ALA A 605 29.84 -26.76 -10.09
CA ALA A 605 28.88 -25.72 -10.45
C ALA A 605 28.46 -25.83 -11.93
N ARG A 606 29.42 -26.04 -12.84
CA ARG A 606 29.14 -26.24 -14.27
C ARG A 606 28.32 -27.50 -14.55
N ARG A 607 28.59 -28.60 -13.84
CA ARG A 607 27.82 -29.85 -13.98
C ARG A 607 26.36 -29.64 -13.57
N LEU A 608 26.13 -28.97 -12.44
CA LEU A 608 24.79 -28.65 -11.94
C LEU A 608 24.03 -27.75 -12.92
N LEU A 609 24.67 -26.69 -13.43
CA LEU A 609 24.05 -25.77 -14.38
C LEU A 609 23.71 -26.42 -15.71
N ALA A 610 24.58 -27.29 -16.23
CA ALA A 610 24.32 -28.02 -17.47
C ALA A 610 23.09 -28.94 -17.33
N ALA A 611 22.98 -29.66 -16.20
CA ALA A 611 21.82 -30.50 -15.91
C ALA A 611 20.53 -29.66 -15.76
N ALA A 612 20.60 -28.54 -15.04
CA ALA A 612 19.46 -27.64 -14.84
C ALA A 612 18.99 -26.99 -16.15
N LEU A 613 19.92 -26.58 -17.02
CA LEU A 613 19.60 -26.05 -18.36
C LEU A 613 18.95 -27.09 -19.26
N GLY A 614 19.43 -28.35 -19.21
CA GLY A 614 18.82 -29.46 -19.92
C GLY A 614 17.36 -29.65 -19.48
N LEU A 615 17.14 -29.77 -18.17
CA LEU A 615 15.80 -29.94 -17.62
C LEU A 615 14.89 -28.75 -17.96
N ALA A 616 15.35 -27.51 -17.78
CA ALA A 616 14.56 -26.32 -18.08
C ALA A 616 14.10 -26.27 -19.55
N ARG A 617 14.96 -26.71 -20.49
CA ARG A 617 14.60 -26.81 -21.92
C ARG A 617 13.59 -27.92 -22.18
N GLU A 618 13.78 -29.09 -21.57
CA GLU A 618 12.87 -30.23 -21.71
C GLU A 618 11.46 -29.94 -21.18
N THR A 619 11.37 -29.19 -20.08
CA THR A 619 10.10 -28.90 -19.39
C THR A 619 9.47 -27.57 -19.81
N GLY A 620 10.13 -26.81 -20.69
CA GLY A 620 9.65 -25.50 -21.14
C GLY A 620 9.71 -24.41 -20.06
N ASP A 621 10.59 -24.53 -19.06
CA ASP A 621 10.83 -23.49 -18.05
C ASP A 621 11.72 -22.38 -18.60
N LEU A 622 11.19 -21.65 -19.58
CA LEU A 622 11.93 -20.65 -20.33
C LEU A 622 12.40 -19.48 -19.45
N ALA A 623 11.67 -19.18 -18.36
CA ALA A 623 11.97 -18.08 -17.44
C ALA A 623 13.26 -18.29 -16.63
N MET A 624 13.69 -19.54 -16.44
CA MET A 624 14.92 -19.86 -15.71
C MET A 624 16.16 -19.90 -16.60
N ILE A 625 16.00 -20.06 -17.93
CA ILE A 625 17.12 -20.19 -18.87
C ILE A 625 18.10 -18.99 -18.80
N PRO A 626 17.67 -17.71 -18.89
CA PRO A 626 18.60 -16.59 -18.83
C PRO A 626 19.38 -16.52 -17.50
N LYS A 627 18.75 -16.91 -16.39
CA LYS A 627 19.37 -16.91 -15.05
C LYS A 627 20.48 -17.96 -14.95
N LEU A 628 20.22 -19.16 -15.45
CA LEU A 628 21.18 -20.26 -15.50
C LEU A 628 22.35 -19.96 -16.44
N THR A 629 22.07 -19.39 -17.62
CA THR A 629 23.11 -19.00 -18.58
C THR A 629 24.01 -17.91 -18.00
N LEU A 630 23.43 -16.90 -17.33
CA LEU A 630 24.20 -15.86 -16.67
C LEU A 630 25.08 -16.40 -15.53
N LEU A 631 24.58 -17.33 -14.73
CA LEU A 631 25.39 -17.96 -13.69
C LEU A 631 26.51 -18.84 -14.29
N THR A 632 26.25 -19.51 -15.41
CA THR A 632 27.28 -20.23 -16.18
C THR A 632 28.41 -19.29 -16.61
N ALA A 633 28.06 -18.09 -17.10
CA ALA A 633 29.05 -17.08 -17.44
C ALA A 633 29.91 -16.64 -16.24
N ARG A 634 29.30 -16.47 -15.06
CA ARG A 634 30.01 -16.16 -13.82
C ARG A 634 30.97 -17.29 -13.41
N VAL A 635 30.54 -18.55 -13.52
CA VAL A 635 31.40 -19.70 -13.24
C VAL A 635 32.63 -19.73 -14.16
N HIS A 636 32.44 -19.49 -15.47
CA HIS A 636 33.56 -19.39 -16.42
C HIS A 636 34.48 -18.20 -16.09
N ALA A 637 33.91 -17.06 -15.72
CA ALA A 637 34.70 -15.88 -15.35
C ALA A 637 35.57 -16.14 -14.11
N ASP A 638 35.02 -16.78 -13.08
CA ASP A 638 35.73 -17.13 -11.84
C ASP A 638 36.83 -18.18 -12.10
N ALA A 639 36.60 -19.10 -13.03
CA ALA A 639 37.59 -20.10 -13.46
C ALA A 639 38.68 -19.55 -14.40
N GLY A 640 38.62 -18.27 -14.80
CA GLY A 640 39.58 -17.64 -15.72
C GLY A 640 39.34 -17.98 -17.21
N GLU A 641 38.22 -18.60 -17.54
CA GLU A 641 37.84 -19.03 -18.90
C GLU A 641 37.15 -17.88 -19.65
N VAL A 642 37.90 -16.82 -19.93
CA VAL A 642 37.37 -15.53 -20.40
C VAL A 642 36.53 -15.64 -21.67
N ALA A 643 36.97 -16.43 -22.67
CA ALA A 643 36.24 -16.56 -23.94
C ALA A 643 34.86 -17.21 -23.75
N GLN A 644 34.79 -18.26 -22.93
CA GLN A 644 33.56 -18.95 -22.57
C GLN A 644 32.65 -18.05 -21.72
N ALA A 645 33.22 -17.28 -20.80
CA ALA A 645 32.48 -16.32 -19.98
C ALA A 645 31.83 -15.23 -20.83
N VAL A 646 32.56 -14.68 -21.81
CA VAL A 646 32.02 -13.68 -22.75
C VAL A 646 30.90 -14.27 -23.60
N ALA A 647 31.10 -15.46 -24.18
CA ALA A 647 30.06 -16.11 -24.98
C ALA A 647 28.78 -16.35 -24.17
N ALA A 648 28.89 -16.95 -22.98
CA ALA A 648 27.74 -17.23 -22.13
C ALA A 648 27.05 -15.95 -21.61
N ALA A 649 27.79 -14.88 -21.31
CA ALA A 649 27.19 -13.64 -20.87
C ALA A 649 26.45 -12.91 -22.02
N THR A 650 26.95 -13.00 -23.25
CA THR A 650 26.25 -12.52 -24.45
C THR A 650 24.94 -13.30 -24.66
N ASP A 651 24.99 -14.64 -24.65
CA ASP A 651 23.80 -15.48 -24.78
C ASP A 651 22.77 -15.15 -23.69
N ALA A 652 23.22 -14.95 -22.44
CA ALA A 652 22.33 -14.59 -21.34
C ALA A 652 21.66 -13.22 -21.56
N ALA A 653 22.39 -12.24 -22.10
CA ALA A 653 21.86 -10.92 -22.41
C ALA A 653 20.83 -10.97 -23.55
N GLU A 654 21.09 -11.77 -24.59
CA GLU A 654 20.17 -11.98 -25.72
C GLU A 654 18.88 -12.66 -25.25
N GLN A 655 19.00 -13.78 -24.52
CA GLN A 655 17.86 -14.52 -23.96
C GLN A 655 17.05 -13.66 -23.00
N ALA A 656 17.71 -12.85 -22.16
CA ALA A 656 17.02 -11.90 -21.29
C ALA A 656 16.33 -10.79 -22.10
N GLY A 657 16.91 -10.38 -23.22
CA GLY A 657 16.32 -9.42 -24.17
C GLY A 657 15.03 -9.92 -24.81
N GLU A 658 15.03 -11.16 -25.31
CA GLU A 658 13.85 -11.82 -25.90
C GLU A 658 12.68 -11.93 -24.90
N GLN A 659 12.99 -12.04 -23.60
CA GLN A 659 12.02 -12.15 -22.51
C GLN A 659 11.71 -10.83 -21.81
N GLY A 660 12.29 -9.71 -22.24
CA GLY A 660 12.09 -8.40 -21.61
C GLY A 660 12.63 -8.27 -20.18
N LEU A 661 13.59 -9.12 -19.77
CA LEU A 661 14.14 -9.17 -18.41
C LEU A 661 15.26 -8.13 -18.20
N THR A 662 14.90 -6.84 -18.14
CA THR A 662 15.84 -5.71 -18.09
C THR A 662 16.92 -5.83 -17.01
N SER A 663 16.58 -6.31 -15.82
CA SER A 663 17.55 -6.50 -14.72
C SER A 663 18.63 -7.52 -15.07
N LYS A 664 18.25 -8.62 -15.74
CA LYS A 664 19.19 -9.67 -16.17
C LYS A 664 20.04 -9.25 -17.36
N ILE A 665 19.50 -8.43 -18.27
CA ILE A 665 20.29 -7.78 -19.32
C ILE A 665 21.39 -6.92 -18.67
N ARG A 666 21.05 -6.12 -17.66
CA ARG A 666 22.01 -5.26 -16.95
C ARG A 666 23.11 -6.08 -16.27
N GLU A 667 22.74 -7.09 -15.48
CA GLU A 667 23.72 -7.96 -14.80
C GLU A 667 24.68 -8.65 -15.79
N ALA A 668 24.17 -9.09 -16.96
CA ALA A 668 24.98 -9.71 -18.01
C ALA A 668 25.97 -8.72 -18.64
N LEU A 669 25.50 -7.49 -18.95
CA LEU A 669 26.35 -6.43 -19.51
C LEU A 669 27.41 -5.93 -18.53
N GLU A 670 27.10 -5.87 -17.24
CA GLU A 670 28.08 -5.52 -16.20
C GLU A 670 29.19 -6.57 -16.11
N LEU A 671 28.82 -7.86 -16.19
CA LEU A 671 29.79 -8.95 -16.26
C LEU A 671 30.66 -8.88 -17.52
N LEU A 672 30.04 -8.66 -18.69
CA LEU A 672 30.74 -8.48 -19.97
C LEU A 672 31.71 -7.31 -19.93
N LEU A 673 31.29 -6.16 -19.40
CA LEU A 673 32.15 -4.99 -19.24
C LEU A 673 33.37 -5.29 -18.35
N GLY A 674 33.14 -5.98 -17.23
CA GLY A 674 34.21 -6.43 -16.35
C GLY A 674 35.21 -7.37 -17.05
N LEU A 675 34.71 -8.30 -17.86
CA LEU A 675 35.52 -9.22 -18.66
C LEU A 675 36.31 -8.49 -19.75
N ALA A 676 35.67 -7.62 -20.51
CA ALA A 676 36.26 -6.83 -21.60
C ALA A 676 37.42 -5.95 -21.11
N ARG A 677 37.25 -5.30 -19.95
CA ARG A 677 38.31 -4.51 -19.33
C ARG A 677 39.50 -5.36 -18.90
N ARG A 678 39.28 -6.60 -18.44
CA ARG A 678 40.37 -7.52 -18.07
C ARG A 678 41.11 -8.07 -19.28
N SER A 679 40.41 -8.31 -20.40
CA SER A 679 41.01 -8.82 -21.64
C SER A 679 41.60 -7.72 -22.55
N GLY A 680 41.33 -6.44 -22.25
CA GLY A 680 41.75 -5.31 -23.09
C GLY A 680 40.90 -5.13 -24.35
N ASP A 681 39.70 -5.71 -24.41
CA ASP A 681 38.77 -5.57 -25.53
C ASP A 681 38.00 -4.24 -25.41
N THR A 682 38.58 -3.18 -25.98
CA THR A 682 38.00 -1.82 -25.93
C THR A 682 36.68 -1.71 -26.67
N ALA A 683 36.50 -2.44 -27.78
CA ALA A 683 35.27 -2.39 -28.56
C ALA A 683 34.10 -3.02 -27.80
N LEU A 684 34.31 -4.17 -27.15
CA LEU A 684 33.30 -4.80 -26.30
C LEU A 684 32.99 -3.95 -25.07
N ALA A 685 34.00 -3.36 -24.43
CA ALA A 685 33.82 -2.48 -23.28
C ALA A 685 32.97 -1.24 -23.64
N GLU A 686 33.29 -0.54 -24.74
CA GLU A 686 32.53 0.62 -25.22
C GLU A 686 31.09 0.25 -25.60
N SER A 687 30.88 -0.93 -26.21
CA SER A 687 29.55 -1.44 -26.53
C SER A 687 28.71 -1.69 -25.27
N CYS A 688 29.30 -2.36 -24.27
CA CYS A 688 28.64 -2.64 -22.99
C CYS A 688 28.34 -1.36 -22.21
N GLU A 689 29.28 -0.41 -22.17
CA GLU A 689 29.07 0.89 -21.51
C GLU A 689 27.94 1.68 -22.14
N ARG A 690 27.87 1.70 -23.48
CA ARG A 690 26.79 2.37 -24.21
C ARG A 690 25.45 1.72 -23.91
N ARG A 691 25.37 0.39 -23.95
CA ARG A 691 24.14 -0.34 -23.66
C ARG A 691 23.73 -0.24 -22.19
N LEU A 692 24.68 -0.26 -21.26
CA LEU A 692 24.41 0.00 -19.84
C LEU A 692 23.93 1.43 -19.62
N ALA A 693 24.47 2.41 -20.33
CA ALA A 693 23.99 3.79 -20.29
C ALA A 693 22.56 3.93 -20.82
N GLU A 694 22.20 3.20 -21.89
CA GLU A 694 20.83 3.11 -22.39
C GLU A 694 19.87 2.48 -21.36
N LEU A 695 20.37 1.54 -20.53
CA LEU A 695 19.59 0.85 -19.50
C LEU A 695 19.58 1.56 -18.13
N ARG A 696 20.53 2.46 -17.85
CA ARG A 696 20.57 3.30 -16.65
C ARG A 696 19.62 4.47 -16.87
N GLY A 697 18.41 4.36 -16.32
CA GLY A 697 17.55 5.53 -16.14
C GLY A 697 18.27 6.58 -15.27
N PRO A 698 17.87 7.87 -15.31
CA PRO A 698 18.59 8.98 -14.67
C PRO A 698 18.48 9.02 -13.13
N GLY A 699 18.69 7.90 -12.43
CA GLY A 699 18.67 7.78 -10.97
C GLY A 699 19.74 6.87 -10.34
N ASP A 700 20.45 6.05 -11.12
CA ASP A 700 21.54 5.22 -10.60
C ASP A 700 22.87 6.00 -10.69
N LEU A 701 23.22 6.72 -9.61
CA LEU A 701 24.58 7.23 -9.45
C LEU A 701 25.54 6.06 -9.15
N PRO A 702 26.79 6.09 -9.65
CA PRO A 702 27.76 5.03 -9.41
C PRO A 702 28.07 4.93 -7.91
N GLY A 703 27.93 3.71 -7.37
CA GLY A 703 28.45 3.37 -6.04
C GLY A 703 29.94 3.71 -5.99
N GLY A 704 30.30 4.63 -5.11
CA GLY A 704 31.68 5.03 -4.87
C GLY A 704 32.51 3.86 -4.34
N ALA A 705 33.73 3.77 -4.85
CA ALA A 705 34.80 2.88 -4.39
C ALA A 705 35.16 3.09 -2.92
#